data_AF-A0A220U0F7-F1
#
_entry.id   AF-A0A220U0F7-F1
#
_cell.length_a   1.000
_cell.length_b   1.000
_cell.length_c   1.000
_cell.angle_alpha   90.00
_cell.angle_beta   90.00
_cell.angle_gamma   90.00
#
_symmetry.space_group_name_H-M   'P 1'
#
loop_
_entity.id
_entity.type
_entity.pdbx_description
1 polymer ?
#
loop_
_entity_poly.entity_id
_entity_poly.type
_entity_poly.pdbx_seq_one_letter_code
_entity_poly.pdbx_strand_id
1 'polypeptide(L)'
;MLDGGFELLDLLRIGVDIALVWYVLYKLIMLIRGTKAIQLLKGILVILIVWIISLVFNLQTIQWLTDYAIRWGFVVIIILFQPELRRALEQLGRGNIFSRNSKSEEEILEQTIEAFIHSCGYMAKRRIGALITIERETGIGDYAETGIPINGKLTHQLLTNIFTPNTPLHDGAVIMRGEEIVAAACYLPLSESPFISKELGTRHRAAMGISEVTDALTIVVSEETGNVSCTKNGELHRDLDMNTLRELLKENLSLSIKTPDSKSRKWRGRRMDNWFKSKWFVRIISLAFAILLYVFVSFDVNGNQLENDSRIPDDSEDIETIENFPLDIKIDAEKYVVSGVPEYVKVQLQGSPGVLVPAARQQNFNAYVDLEDLGPGKHTVEVKYSNVPDNLDVYIEPKEINVIIEERASEEFTVNVDFINTDKLPEGFELGSSEVQPKKVTITSSKNIIDQIGIVKVFVDVAGLKESIDSREVPVNVYDSQGNELNVNVKPQNVVVSAELLNPSKTVPVAVPTTGELPKDYSLASIKAGLDEVEVFATNSILADIDKVQTEEINLSDITKSQTIEAKLAPPDGATIPETDTVEVEIELEQTKTIEDVAIDVDNLSDGQELSFLTPEDAKMKVDVAGSEKDISKLNAEKIKLTVDAEGLDEGEHKLPIVIVGPENVKITPEMEQVTIEIK
;
A
#
# COMPACT_ATOMS: atom_id res chain seq x y z
N MET A 1 68.45 4.83 46.21
CA MET A 1 67.05 5.02 46.63
C MET A 1 66.35 5.81 45.54
N LEU A 2 65.16 5.35 45.15
CA LEU A 2 64.22 5.90 44.15
C LEU A 2 64.42 5.43 42.70
N ASP A 3 64.21 4.13 42.50
CA ASP A 3 63.82 3.55 41.21
C ASP A 3 62.32 3.20 41.27
N GLY A 4 61.46 4.20 41.05
CA GLY A 4 60.00 4.10 41.24
C GLY A 4 59.18 4.73 40.11
N GLY A 5 59.79 4.93 38.94
CA GLY A 5 59.16 5.57 37.78
C GLY A 5 58.39 4.62 36.87
N PHE A 6 58.80 3.35 36.80
CA PHE A 6 58.17 2.34 35.93
C PHE A 6 56.88 1.77 36.55
N GLU A 7 56.83 1.57 37.87
CA GLU A 7 55.64 1.06 38.56
C GLU A 7 54.43 2.00 38.46
N LEU A 8 54.65 3.32 38.43
CA LEU A 8 53.55 4.30 38.37
C LEU A 8 52.87 4.28 37.00
N LEU A 9 53.63 4.16 35.91
CA LEU A 9 53.09 4.12 34.54
C LEU A 9 52.33 2.83 34.27
N ASP A 10 52.84 1.69 34.76
CA ASP A 10 52.17 0.41 34.64
C ASP A 10 50.89 0.37 35.49
N LEU A 11 50.93 0.88 36.73
CA LEU A 11 49.74 1.01 37.57
C LEU A 11 48.68 1.93 36.93
N LEU A 12 49.12 3.00 36.27
CA LEU A 12 48.23 3.94 35.58
C LEU A 12 47.63 3.28 34.32
N ARG A 13 48.41 2.51 33.56
CA ARG A 13 47.92 1.74 32.41
C ARG A 13 46.86 0.71 32.83
N ILE A 14 47.13 -0.05 33.90
CA ILE A 14 46.18 -1.02 34.48
C ILE A 14 44.92 -0.30 34.97
N GLY A 15 45.07 0.83 35.65
CA GLY A 15 43.95 1.63 36.13
C GLY A 15 43.08 2.17 34.99
N VAL A 16 43.69 2.64 33.90
CA VAL A 16 42.98 3.10 32.70
C VAL A 16 42.27 1.95 32.00
N ASP A 17 42.91 0.79 31.88
CA ASP A 17 42.33 -0.39 31.25
C ASP A 17 41.09 -0.89 32.02
N ILE A 18 41.23 -1.08 33.33
CA ILE A 18 40.09 -1.45 34.21
C ILE A 18 39.00 -0.38 34.17
N ALA A 19 39.34 0.92 34.15
CA ALA A 19 38.35 2.00 34.10
C ALA A 19 37.56 2.02 32.78
N LEU A 20 38.23 1.71 31.66
CA LEU A 20 37.61 1.64 30.34
C LEU A 20 36.66 0.45 30.27
N VAL A 21 37.13 -0.74 30.64
CA VAL A 21 36.31 -1.95 30.70
C VAL A 21 35.13 -1.77 31.66
N TRP A 22 35.36 -1.16 32.83
CA TRP A 22 34.32 -0.81 33.80
C TRP A 22 33.23 0.07 33.19
N TYR A 23 33.60 1.11 32.45
CA TYR A 23 32.65 2.01 31.80
C TYR A 23 31.82 1.28 30.73
N VAL A 24 32.46 0.42 29.92
CA VAL A 24 31.79 -0.38 28.88
C VAL A 24 30.82 -1.38 29.52
N LEU A 25 31.25 -2.15 30.51
CA LEU A 25 30.39 -3.09 31.23
C LEU A 25 29.23 -2.39 31.94
N TYR A 26 29.48 -1.23 32.53
CA TYR A 26 28.43 -0.39 33.12
C TYR A 26 27.38 0.02 32.08
N LYS A 27 27.81 0.44 30.88
CA LYS A 27 26.91 0.80 29.78
C LYS A 27 26.14 -0.41 29.24
N LEU A 28 26.79 -1.56 29.07
CA LEU A 28 26.14 -2.80 28.61
C LEU A 28 25.08 -3.29 29.61
N ILE A 29 25.40 -3.35 30.90
CA ILE A 29 24.43 -3.74 31.94
C ILE A 29 23.29 -2.70 32.03
N MET A 30 23.58 -1.42 31.78
CA MET A 30 22.55 -0.38 31.71
C MET A 30 21.65 -0.52 30.46
N LEU A 31 22.16 -1.05 29.34
CA LEU A 31 21.42 -1.27 28.10
C LEU A 31 20.41 -2.41 28.23
N ILE A 32 20.79 -3.52 28.84
CA ILE A 32 19.91 -4.68 29.05
C ILE A 32 19.03 -4.53 30.31
N ARG A 33 19.11 -3.39 31.01
CA ARG A 33 18.39 -3.13 32.24
C ARG A 33 16.88 -3.04 31.96
N GLY A 34 16.09 -3.81 32.69
CA GLY A 34 14.63 -3.85 32.52
C GLY A 34 14.14 -4.95 31.57
N THR A 35 15.06 -5.69 30.93
CA THR A 35 14.74 -6.84 30.07
C THR A 35 14.83 -8.17 30.84
N LYS A 36 14.32 -9.26 30.26
CA LYS A 36 14.49 -10.62 30.79
C LYS A 36 15.98 -11.01 30.91
N ALA A 37 16.88 -10.41 30.14
CA ALA A 37 18.32 -10.66 30.21
C ALA A 37 18.94 -10.32 31.58
N ILE A 38 18.37 -9.39 32.36
CA ILE A 38 18.89 -9.13 33.73
C ILE A 38 18.65 -10.32 34.67
N GLN A 39 17.60 -11.11 34.42
CA GLN A 39 17.29 -12.31 35.20
C GLN A 39 18.20 -13.46 34.81
N LEU A 40 18.52 -13.60 33.53
CA LEU A 40 19.53 -14.54 33.04
C LEU A 40 20.92 -14.22 33.60
N LEU A 41 21.33 -12.94 33.59
CA LEU A 41 22.59 -12.49 34.17
C LEU A 41 22.70 -12.83 35.67
N LYS A 42 21.59 -12.71 36.43
CA LYS A 42 21.54 -13.15 37.83
C LYS A 42 21.74 -14.66 37.97
N GLY A 43 21.14 -15.46 37.08
CA GLY A 43 21.33 -16.91 37.06
C GLY A 43 22.78 -17.30 36.82
N ILE A 44 23.42 -16.68 35.82
CA ILE A 44 24.85 -16.87 35.51
C ILE A 44 25.72 -16.47 36.71
N LEU A 45 25.42 -15.35 37.37
CA LEU A 45 26.14 -14.90 38.56
C LEU A 45 26.06 -15.91 39.71
N VAL A 46 24.91 -16.55 39.92
CA VAL A 46 24.74 -17.59 40.95
C VAL A 46 25.63 -18.79 40.63
N ILE A 47 25.65 -19.25 39.37
CA ILE A 47 26.52 -20.36 38.94
C ILE A 47 27.99 -20.02 39.18
N LEU A 48 28.42 -18.79 38.84
CA LEU A 48 29.79 -18.32 39.10
C LEU A 48 30.12 -18.28 40.60
N ILE A 49 29.21 -17.83 41.46
CA ILE A 49 29.42 -17.84 42.92
C ILE A 49 29.57 -19.26 43.43
N VAL A 50 28.72 -20.19 42.98
CA VAL A 50 28.82 -21.61 43.36
C VAL A 50 30.14 -22.21 42.90
N TRP A 51 30.60 -21.87 41.70
CA TRP A 51 31.90 -22.28 41.18
C TRP A 51 33.06 -21.76 42.04
N ILE A 52 33.07 -20.46 42.39
CA ILE A 52 34.09 -19.87 43.28
C ILE A 52 34.08 -20.55 44.66
N ILE A 53 32.91 -20.79 45.24
CA ILE A 53 32.79 -21.52 46.52
C ILE A 53 33.34 -22.94 46.37
N SER A 54 33.04 -23.63 45.27
CA SER A 54 33.54 -24.98 45.03
C SER A 54 35.07 -25.04 44.95
N LEU A 55 35.71 -24.02 44.37
CA LEU A 55 37.17 -23.87 44.35
C LEU A 55 37.75 -23.64 45.76
N VAL A 56 37.15 -22.72 46.53
CA VAL A 56 37.64 -22.37 47.88
C VAL A 56 37.52 -23.55 48.85
N PHE A 57 36.43 -24.32 48.76
CA PHE A 57 36.16 -25.46 49.63
C PHE A 57 36.61 -26.81 49.04
N ASN A 58 37.21 -26.81 47.85
CA ASN A 58 37.70 -28.00 47.14
C ASN A 58 36.63 -29.09 46.94
N LEU A 59 35.41 -28.68 46.56
CA LEU A 59 34.25 -29.56 46.38
C LEU A 59 34.28 -30.21 44.99
N GLN A 60 35.00 -31.33 44.84
CA GLN A 60 35.27 -31.97 43.55
C GLN A 60 34.04 -32.24 42.68
N THR A 61 32.94 -32.79 43.24
CA THR A 61 31.71 -33.07 42.46
C THR A 61 31.01 -31.80 41.97
N ILE A 62 30.96 -30.76 42.81
CA ILE A 62 30.37 -29.48 42.44
C ILE A 62 31.24 -28.76 41.42
N GLN A 63 32.55 -28.86 41.55
CA GLN A 63 33.50 -28.31 40.59
C GLN A 63 33.33 -28.97 39.21
N TRP A 64 33.28 -30.29 39.13
CA TRP A 64 33.01 -31.01 37.87
C TRP A 64 31.67 -30.60 37.25
N LEU A 65 30.61 -30.52 38.05
CA LEU A 65 29.27 -30.14 37.58
C LEU A 65 29.23 -28.69 37.08
N THR A 66 29.85 -27.77 37.80
CA THR A 66 29.89 -26.36 37.42
C THR A 66 30.79 -26.11 36.22
N ASP A 67 31.91 -26.83 36.06
CA ASP A 67 32.73 -26.79 34.84
C ASP A 67 31.95 -27.24 33.60
N TYR A 68 31.19 -28.34 33.70
CA TYR A 68 30.34 -28.81 32.61
C TYR A 68 29.24 -27.78 32.28
N ALA A 69 28.62 -27.20 33.31
CA ALA A 69 27.60 -26.16 33.16
C ALA A 69 28.15 -24.87 32.55
N ILE A 70 29.39 -24.47 32.84
CA ILE A 70 30.04 -23.30 32.24
C ILE A 70 30.41 -23.60 30.78
N ARG A 71 30.97 -24.78 30.49
CA ARG A 71 31.40 -25.18 29.14
C ARG A 71 30.22 -25.26 28.17
N TRP A 72 29.12 -25.91 28.55
CA TRP A 72 27.89 -25.95 27.74
C TRP A 72 27.02 -24.69 27.90
N GLY A 73 27.23 -23.95 28.99
CA GLY A 73 26.49 -22.73 29.30
C GLY A 73 26.65 -21.66 28.23
N PHE A 74 27.81 -21.56 27.57
CA PHE A 74 28.01 -20.59 26.49
C PHE A 74 27.02 -20.76 25.32
N VAL A 75 26.80 -22.00 24.87
CA VAL A 75 25.84 -22.31 23.80
C VAL A 75 24.42 -21.96 24.23
N VAL A 76 24.04 -22.37 25.45
CA VAL A 76 22.72 -22.06 26.03
C VAL A 76 22.53 -20.55 26.17
N ILE A 77 23.57 -19.81 26.58
CA ILE A 77 23.55 -18.36 26.67
C ILE A 77 23.32 -17.73 25.30
N ILE A 78 24.05 -18.14 24.25
CA ILE A 78 23.84 -17.60 22.90
C ILE A 78 22.40 -17.80 22.44
N ILE A 79 21.86 -19.00 22.59
CA ILE A 79 20.48 -19.32 22.19
C ILE A 79 19.47 -18.48 23.00
N LEU A 80 19.69 -18.35 24.32
CA LEU A 80 18.81 -17.57 25.19
C LEU A 80 18.90 -16.05 24.94
N PHE A 81 20.06 -15.55 24.51
CA PHE A 81 20.30 -14.12 24.22
C PHE A 81 20.10 -13.76 22.74
N GLN A 82 19.79 -14.74 21.87
CA GLN A 82 19.55 -14.51 20.45
C GLN A 82 18.49 -13.42 20.19
N PRO A 83 17.34 -13.38 20.91
CA PRO A 83 16.35 -12.33 20.73
C PRO A 83 16.88 -10.93 21.10
N GLU A 84 17.65 -10.82 22.19
CA GLU A 84 18.23 -9.54 22.62
C GLU A 84 19.35 -9.06 21.70
N LEU A 85 20.20 -9.95 21.19
CA LEU A 85 21.24 -9.62 20.22
C LEU A 85 20.63 -9.10 18.92
N ARG A 86 19.58 -9.76 18.43
CA ARG A 86 18.80 -9.30 17.28
C ARG A 86 18.25 -7.90 17.52
N ARG A 87 17.60 -7.67 18.66
CA ARG A 87 17.03 -6.37 19.02
C ARG A 87 18.08 -5.26 19.14
N ALA A 88 19.26 -5.57 19.69
CA ALA A 88 20.36 -4.62 19.82
C ALA A 88 20.98 -4.24 18.45
N LEU A 89 21.12 -5.22 17.56
CA LEU A 89 21.61 -4.99 16.19
C LEU A 89 20.60 -4.22 15.34
N GLU A 90 19.30 -4.51 15.50
CA GLU A 90 18.22 -3.74 14.86
C GLU A 90 18.20 -2.29 15.34
N GLN A 91 18.48 -2.01 16.62
CA GLN A 91 18.62 -0.64 17.14
C GLN A 91 19.89 0.07 16.63
N LEU A 92 21.01 -0.65 16.49
CA LEU A 92 22.25 -0.11 15.93
C LEU A 92 22.16 0.16 14.42
N GLY A 93 21.43 -0.69 13.68
CA GLY A 93 21.24 -0.57 12.23
C GLY A 93 20.27 0.54 11.81
N ARG A 94 19.45 1.07 12.73
CA ARG A 94 18.45 2.13 12.47
C ARG A 94 18.99 3.56 12.51
N GLY A 95 20.32 3.76 12.54
CA GLY A 95 20.95 5.03 12.14
C GLY A 95 20.72 6.28 12.99
N ASN A 96 20.06 6.20 14.16
CA ASN A 96 19.69 7.41 14.92
C ASN A 96 20.44 7.57 16.26
N ILE A 97 21.77 7.45 16.23
CA ILE A 97 22.62 7.60 17.44
C ILE A 97 23.04 9.06 17.67
N PHE A 98 22.78 9.96 16.73
CA PHE A 98 23.11 11.39 16.86
C PHE A 98 22.00 12.30 16.30
N SER A 99 20.91 12.45 17.05
CA SER A 99 20.11 13.67 16.95
C SER A 99 19.80 14.15 18.35
N ARG A 100 20.34 15.32 18.70
CA ARG A 100 20.16 15.94 20.01
C ARG A 100 19.84 17.40 19.78
N ASN A 101 18.55 17.70 19.68
CA ASN A 101 18.04 19.07 19.79
C ASN A 101 16.83 19.07 20.74
N SER A 102 17.14 19.01 22.05
CA SER A 102 16.15 18.78 23.12
C SER A 102 15.13 19.90 23.33
N LYS A 103 15.17 20.99 22.56
CA LYS A 103 14.18 22.09 22.64
C LYS A 103 13.00 21.91 21.68
N SER A 104 13.20 21.30 20.52
CA SER A 104 12.10 20.99 19.59
C SER A 104 11.30 19.77 20.02
N GLU A 105 11.95 18.82 20.71
CA GLU A 105 11.33 17.56 21.15
C GLU A 105 10.24 17.75 22.23
N GLU A 106 10.42 18.69 23.15
CA GLU A 106 9.42 18.97 24.20
C GLU A 106 8.17 19.67 23.62
N GLU A 107 8.34 20.47 22.56
CA GLU A 107 7.25 21.11 21.83
C GLU A 107 6.46 20.09 20.98
N ILE A 108 7.15 19.20 20.27
CA ILE A 108 6.54 18.10 19.51
C ILE A 108 5.77 17.15 20.44
N LEU A 109 6.34 16.82 21.61
CA LEU A 109 5.67 15.97 22.58
C LEU A 109 4.38 16.60 23.11
N GLU A 110 4.40 17.90 23.44
CA GLU A 110 3.20 18.59 23.92
C GLU A 110 2.12 18.65 22.83
N GLN A 111 2.50 18.91 21.57
CA GLN A 111 1.57 18.86 20.43
C GLN A 111 0.95 17.47 20.24
N THR A 112 1.75 16.42 20.38
CA THR A 112 1.31 15.02 20.28
C THR A 112 0.30 14.69 21.38
N ILE A 113 0.61 15.07 22.64
CA ILE A 113 -0.30 14.85 23.77
C ILE A 113 -1.61 15.61 23.58
N GLU A 114 -1.57 16.88 23.16
CA GLU A 114 -2.78 17.66 22.90
C GLU A 114 -3.65 17.02 21.79
N ALA A 115 -3.03 16.49 20.72
CA ALA A 115 -3.76 15.76 19.69
C ALA A 115 -4.50 14.52 20.25
N PHE A 116 -3.87 13.74 21.12
CA PHE A 116 -4.52 12.60 21.79
C PHE A 116 -5.66 13.04 22.70
N ILE A 117 -5.45 14.06 23.54
CA ILE A 117 -6.49 14.54 24.46
C ILE A 117 -7.70 15.08 23.71
N HIS A 118 -7.49 15.88 22.67
CA HIS A 118 -8.59 16.40 21.84
C HIS A 118 -9.35 15.27 21.14
N SER A 119 -8.64 14.31 20.56
CA SER A 119 -9.26 13.18 19.84
C SER A 119 -10.04 12.27 20.79
N CYS A 120 -9.43 11.85 21.91
CA CYS A 120 -10.06 10.99 22.90
C CYS A 120 -11.25 11.69 23.56
N GLY A 121 -11.14 12.98 23.87
CA GLY A 121 -12.25 13.77 24.42
C GLY A 121 -13.42 13.93 23.43
N TYR A 122 -13.12 14.11 22.14
CA TYR A 122 -14.13 14.14 21.08
C TYR A 122 -14.87 12.80 20.94
N MET A 123 -14.11 11.69 20.90
CA MET A 123 -14.64 10.34 20.73
C MET A 123 -15.42 9.87 21.97
N ALA A 124 -14.92 10.15 23.17
CA ALA A 124 -15.58 9.84 24.44
C ALA A 124 -16.97 10.47 24.55
N LYS A 125 -17.10 11.76 24.21
CA LYS A 125 -18.39 12.49 24.24
C LYS A 125 -19.43 11.90 23.27
N ARG A 126 -18.98 11.27 22.19
CA ARG A 126 -19.83 10.66 21.15
C ARG A 126 -19.91 9.14 21.24
N ARG A 127 -19.25 8.54 22.24
CA ARG A 127 -19.14 7.07 22.41
C ARG A 127 -18.60 6.37 21.15
N ILE A 128 -17.61 6.99 20.51
CA ILE A 128 -16.91 6.38 19.38
C ILE A 128 -15.79 5.51 19.97
N GLY A 129 -15.80 4.22 19.62
CA GLY A 129 -14.79 3.26 20.06
C GLY A 129 -13.42 3.55 19.43
N ALA A 130 -12.38 3.60 20.25
CA ALA A 130 -11.02 3.84 19.77
C ALA A 130 -10.02 2.94 20.47
N LEU A 131 -8.96 2.55 19.75
CA LEU A 131 -7.87 1.72 20.23
C LEU A 131 -6.56 2.22 19.64
N ILE A 132 -5.80 2.97 20.43
CA ILE A 132 -4.60 3.68 19.97
C ILE A 132 -3.39 3.14 20.72
N THR A 133 -2.46 2.49 20.02
CA THR A 133 -1.26 1.87 20.60
C THR A 133 -0.03 2.68 20.21
N ILE A 134 0.74 3.12 21.20
CA ILE A 134 1.92 3.96 21.01
C ILE A 134 3.17 3.11 21.25
N GLU A 135 3.98 2.96 20.19
CA GLU A 135 5.28 2.27 20.22
C GLU A 135 6.23 2.99 21.19
N ARG A 136 6.92 2.22 22.03
CA ARG A 136 7.92 2.71 23.00
C ARG A 136 9.27 2.02 22.75
N GLU A 137 9.86 1.34 23.73
CA GLU A 137 11.17 0.72 23.56
C GLU A 137 11.10 -0.58 22.74
N THR A 138 9.97 -1.29 22.86
CA THR A 138 9.68 -2.51 22.11
C THR A 138 9.04 -2.14 20.78
N GLY A 139 9.69 -2.49 19.68
CA GLY A 139 9.11 -2.31 18.34
C GLY A 139 7.86 -3.16 18.17
N ILE A 140 6.80 -2.57 17.62
CA ILE A 140 5.51 -3.23 17.33
C ILE A 140 5.24 -3.32 15.83
N GLY A 141 6.31 -3.44 15.02
CA GLY A 141 6.25 -3.50 13.56
C GLY A 141 5.39 -4.65 13.03
N ASP A 142 5.56 -5.86 13.57
CA ASP A 142 4.80 -7.04 13.17
C ASP A 142 3.27 -6.84 13.29
N TYR A 143 2.82 -6.04 14.27
CA TYR A 143 1.41 -5.71 14.44
C TYR A 143 0.97 -4.60 13.47
N ALA A 144 1.85 -3.67 13.12
CA ALA A 144 1.56 -2.61 12.16
C ALA A 144 1.40 -3.17 10.73
N GLU A 145 2.14 -4.22 10.38
CA GLU A 145 2.04 -4.90 9.08
C GLU A 145 0.69 -5.60 8.85
N THR A 146 -0.07 -5.89 9.92
CA THR A 146 -1.40 -6.50 9.82
C THR A 146 -2.49 -5.52 9.40
N GLY A 147 -2.23 -4.21 9.53
CA GLY A 147 -3.19 -3.14 9.25
C GLY A 147 -2.98 -2.47 7.90
N ILE A 148 -3.76 -1.41 7.65
CA ILE A 148 -3.63 -0.57 6.46
C ILE A 148 -2.58 0.53 6.76
N PRO A 149 -1.50 0.63 5.98
CA PRO A 149 -0.46 1.64 6.19
C PRO A 149 -1.01 3.04 5.93
N ILE A 150 -0.82 3.95 6.88
CA ILE A 150 -1.25 5.36 6.80
C ILE A 150 -0.05 6.28 6.59
N ASN A 151 1.05 6.05 7.32
CA ASN A 151 2.27 6.86 7.29
C ASN A 151 1.98 8.39 7.32
N GLY A 152 1.02 8.79 8.16
CA GLY A 152 0.51 10.15 8.23
C GLY A 152 0.88 10.83 9.54
N LYS A 153 1.05 12.16 9.53
CA LYS A 153 1.31 12.93 10.76
C LYS A 153 0.11 12.90 11.70
N LEU A 154 0.36 12.75 13.00
CA LEU A 154 -0.68 12.82 14.01
C LEU A 154 -1.35 14.19 14.01
N THR A 155 -2.63 14.21 13.67
CA THR A 155 -3.51 15.36 13.86
C THR A 155 -4.81 14.89 14.50
N HIS A 156 -5.47 15.77 15.25
CA HIS A 156 -6.72 15.38 15.90
C HIS A 156 -7.77 14.96 14.85
N GLN A 157 -7.81 15.64 13.71
CA GLN A 157 -8.77 15.41 12.63
C GLN A 157 -8.58 14.03 12.02
N LEU A 158 -7.33 13.66 11.71
CA LEU A 158 -7.01 12.36 11.12
C LEU A 158 -7.35 11.23 12.11
N LEU A 159 -6.97 11.37 13.38
CA LEU A 159 -7.23 10.34 14.37
C LEU A 159 -8.72 10.14 14.64
N THR A 160 -9.52 11.22 14.69
CA THR A 160 -10.98 11.11 14.81
C THR A 160 -11.63 10.52 13.56
N ASN A 161 -11.12 10.82 12.35
CA ASN A 161 -11.64 10.27 11.11
C ASN A 161 -11.39 8.77 11.00
N ILE A 162 -10.20 8.29 11.41
CA ILE A 162 -9.88 6.86 11.40
C ILE A 162 -10.88 6.04 12.22
N PHE A 163 -11.26 6.50 13.41
CA PHE A 163 -12.21 5.79 14.27
C PHE A 163 -13.68 6.09 13.97
N THR A 164 -14.00 6.79 12.87
CA THR A 164 -15.39 7.05 12.52
C THR A 164 -16.11 5.72 12.25
N PRO A 165 -17.26 5.43 12.92
CA PRO A 165 -17.96 4.16 12.75
C PRO A 165 -18.33 3.88 11.29
N ASN A 166 -18.36 2.60 10.91
CA ASN A 166 -18.69 2.12 9.56
C ASN A 166 -17.72 2.58 8.46
N THR A 167 -16.46 2.87 8.80
CA THR A 167 -15.40 3.15 7.81
C THR A 167 -14.39 2.00 7.72
N PRO A 168 -13.67 1.79 6.63
CA PRO A 168 -12.69 0.69 6.55
C PRO A 168 -11.58 0.72 7.62
N LEU A 169 -11.27 1.91 8.18
CA LEU A 169 -10.13 2.10 9.09
C LEU A 169 -10.46 1.95 10.58
N HIS A 170 -11.74 1.94 10.97
CA HIS A 170 -12.16 2.00 12.38
C HIS A 170 -12.09 0.65 13.12
N ASP A 171 -12.00 -0.46 12.38
CA ASP A 171 -12.04 -1.81 12.93
C ASP A 171 -10.62 -2.32 13.20
N GLY A 172 -10.15 -2.11 14.43
CA GLY A 172 -8.82 -2.51 14.88
C GLY A 172 -8.09 -1.40 15.61
N ALA A 173 -6.79 -1.59 15.78
CA ALA A 173 -5.92 -0.63 16.45
C ALA A 173 -5.27 0.34 15.47
N VAL A 174 -5.04 1.57 15.93
CA VAL A 174 -4.08 2.49 15.33
C VAL A 174 -2.74 2.31 16.02
N ILE A 175 -1.68 2.12 15.23
CA ILE A 175 -0.31 2.02 15.72
C ILE A 175 0.44 3.31 15.43
N MET A 176 0.96 3.91 16.50
CA MET A 176 1.69 5.18 16.50
C MET A 176 3.18 4.93 16.74
N ARG A 177 4.03 5.63 15.98
CA ARG A 177 5.48 5.69 16.22
C ARG A 177 5.93 7.14 16.25
N GLY A 178 6.29 7.64 17.43
CA GLY A 178 6.61 9.06 17.61
C GLY A 178 5.41 9.94 17.27
N GLU A 179 5.57 10.85 16.30
CA GLU A 179 4.54 11.77 15.82
C GLU A 179 3.73 11.25 14.61
N GLU A 180 3.97 10.01 14.19
CA GLU A 180 3.38 9.43 12.98
C GLU A 180 2.42 8.28 13.28
N ILE A 181 1.30 8.28 12.56
CA ILE A 181 0.37 7.16 12.45
C ILE A 181 0.96 6.20 11.42
N VAL A 182 1.48 5.06 11.88
CA VAL A 182 2.11 4.05 11.00
C VAL A 182 1.03 3.31 10.22
N ALA A 183 0.05 2.76 10.93
CA ALA A 183 -1.03 1.96 10.35
C ALA A 183 -2.32 2.07 11.18
N ALA A 184 -3.46 1.81 10.53
CA ALA A 184 -4.78 1.72 11.14
C ALA A 184 -5.40 0.34 10.85
N ALA A 185 -6.51 -0.01 11.50
CA ALA A 185 -7.13 -1.33 11.40
C ALA A 185 -6.16 -2.50 11.72
N CYS A 186 -5.19 -2.29 12.63
CA CYS A 186 -4.21 -3.30 13.00
C CYS A 186 -4.81 -4.33 13.95
N TYR A 187 -4.43 -5.60 13.79
CA TYR A 187 -4.82 -6.69 14.67
C TYR A 187 -3.87 -6.80 15.86
N LEU A 188 -4.42 -6.77 17.08
CA LEU A 188 -3.68 -6.94 18.33
C LEU A 188 -4.08 -8.24 19.03
N PRO A 189 -3.16 -8.88 19.78
CA PRO A 189 -3.47 -10.07 20.56
C PRO A 189 -4.46 -9.74 21.68
N LEU A 190 -5.40 -10.65 21.94
CA LEU A 190 -6.38 -10.52 23.02
C LEU A 190 -5.83 -11.16 24.30
N SER A 191 -5.89 -10.46 25.44
CA SER A 191 -5.54 -11.07 26.73
C SER A 191 -6.61 -12.06 27.19
N GLU A 192 -6.14 -13.20 27.71
CA GLU A 192 -6.95 -14.23 28.36
C GLU A 192 -7.02 -14.05 29.89
N SER A 193 -6.50 -12.93 30.41
CA SER A 193 -6.41 -12.70 31.85
C SER A 193 -7.79 -12.71 32.53
N PRO A 194 -8.01 -13.57 33.54
CA PRO A 194 -9.27 -13.65 34.26
C PRO A 194 -9.54 -12.42 35.15
N PHE A 195 -8.55 -11.54 35.30
CA PHE A 195 -8.64 -10.30 36.07
C PHE A 195 -9.31 -9.16 35.29
N ILE A 196 -9.56 -9.34 33.99
CA ILE A 196 -10.30 -8.39 33.15
C ILE A 196 -11.81 -8.60 33.42
N SER A 197 -12.52 -7.55 33.83
CA SER A 197 -13.98 -7.61 34.04
C SER A 197 -14.67 -8.11 32.77
N LYS A 198 -15.63 -9.03 32.93
CA LYS A 198 -16.40 -9.60 31.81
C LYS A 198 -17.23 -8.57 31.04
N GLU A 199 -17.45 -7.40 31.64
CA GLU A 199 -18.13 -6.24 31.04
C GLU A 199 -17.27 -5.50 30.01
N LEU A 200 -15.98 -5.83 29.89
CA LEU A 200 -15.07 -5.13 28.99
C LEU A 200 -15.11 -5.75 27.58
N GLY A 201 -15.26 -4.88 26.58
CA GLY A 201 -15.28 -5.25 25.16
C GLY A 201 -13.93 -5.73 24.61
N THR A 202 -13.95 -6.16 23.34
CA THR A 202 -12.79 -6.71 22.62
C THR A 202 -11.61 -5.73 22.55
N ARG A 203 -11.85 -4.42 22.37
CA ARG A 203 -10.79 -3.40 22.36
C ARG A 203 -10.02 -3.31 23.68
N HIS A 204 -10.69 -3.50 24.82
CA HIS A 204 -10.01 -3.54 26.13
C HIS A 204 -9.16 -4.80 26.28
N ARG A 205 -9.65 -5.95 25.81
CA ARG A 205 -8.88 -7.21 25.79
C ARG A 205 -7.67 -7.11 24.88
N ALA A 206 -7.81 -6.47 23.71
CA ALA A 206 -6.73 -6.20 22.77
C ALA A 206 -5.66 -5.27 23.38
N ALA A 207 -6.09 -4.17 24.00
CA ALA A 207 -5.19 -3.27 24.70
C ALA A 207 -4.44 -3.95 25.85
N MET A 208 -5.09 -4.86 26.57
CA MET A 208 -4.44 -5.62 27.63
C MET A 208 -3.43 -6.62 27.05
N GLY A 209 -3.82 -7.36 26.01
CA GLY A 209 -2.97 -8.38 25.38
C GLY A 209 -1.68 -7.79 24.79
N ILE A 210 -1.76 -6.67 24.08
CA ILE A 210 -0.55 -6.00 23.57
C ILE A 210 0.35 -5.49 24.70
N SER A 211 -0.23 -5.08 25.83
CA SER A 211 0.52 -4.58 27.00
C SER A 211 1.17 -5.69 27.85
N GLU A 212 0.76 -6.95 27.67
CA GLU A 212 1.40 -8.12 28.32
C GLU A 212 2.71 -8.49 27.62
N VAL A 213 2.77 -8.29 26.30
CA VAL A 213 3.90 -8.71 25.46
C VAL A 213 4.84 -7.56 25.09
N THR A 214 4.39 -6.30 25.21
CA THR A 214 5.20 -5.11 24.89
C THR A 214 5.09 -4.03 25.97
N ASP A 215 6.01 -3.07 25.96
CA ASP A 215 5.95 -1.87 26.81
C ASP A 215 5.14 -0.72 26.20
N ALA A 216 4.39 -0.99 25.13
CA ALA A 216 3.56 -0.01 24.43
C ALA A 216 2.47 0.55 25.35
N LEU A 217 2.15 1.83 25.14
CA LEU A 217 1.09 2.51 25.86
C LEU A 217 -0.17 2.50 24.99
N THR A 218 -1.26 1.90 25.46
CA THR A 218 -2.48 1.78 24.66
C THR A 218 -3.64 2.54 25.28
N ILE A 219 -4.23 3.47 24.55
CA ILE A 219 -5.40 4.23 24.95
C ILE A 219 -6.64 3.56 24.35
N VAL A 220 -7.68 3.37 25.17
CA VAL A 220 -8.96 2.79 24.76
C VAL A 220 -10.08 3.76 25.08
N VAL A 221 -10.93 4.04 24.10
CA VAL A 221 -12.22 4.72 24.32
C VAL A 221 -13.32 3.68 24.16
N SER A 222 -14.15 3.51 25.19
CA SER A 222 -15.27 2.56 25.17
C SER A 222 -16.38 3.04 24.23
N GLU A 223 -16.81 2.22 23.28
CA GLU A 223 -17.97 2.51 22.43
C GLU A 223 -19.30 2.37 23.18
N GLU A 224 -19.33 1.62 24.28
CA GLU A 224 -20.55 1.43 25.08
C GLU A 224 -20.77 2.58 26.07
N THR A 225 -19.69 2.96 26.77
CA THR A 225 -19.76 3.90 27.90
C THR A 225 -19.17 5.27 27.60
N GLY A 226 -18.29 5.39 26.60
CA GLY A 226 -17.49 6.59 26.35
C GLY A 226 -16.31 6.78 27.31
N ASN A 227 -16.13 5.88 28.28
CA ASN A 227 -15.04 5.99 29.26
C ASN A 227 -13.70 5.74 28.60
N VAL A 228 -12.68 6.50 29.02
CA VAL A 228 -11.32 6.36 28.52
C VAL A 228 -10.51 5.54 29.52
N SER A 229 -9.79 4.55 28.99
CA SER A 229 -8.89 3.67 29.73
C SER A 229 -7.52 3.68 29.07
N CYS A 230 -6.50 3.27 29.82
CA CYS A 230 -5.14 3.16 29.34
C CYS A 230 -4.51 1.86 29.85
N THR A 231 -3.78 1.13 29.00
CA THR A 231 -3.02 -0.05 29.40
C THR A 231 -1.52 0.17 29.24
N LYS A 232 -0.76 -0.39 30.18
CA LYS A 232 0.70 -0.42 30.15
C LYS A 232 1.21 -1.56 31.02
N ASN A 233 2.22 -2.30 30.56
CA ASN A 233 2.90 -3.34 31.34
C ASN A 233 1.95 -4.37 31.98
N GLY A 234 0.87 -4.75 31.29
CA GLY A 234 -0.13 -5.70 31.79
C GLY A 234 -1.10 -5.13 32.83
N GLU A 235 -1.10 -3.81 33.08
CA GLU A 235 -2.04 -3.13 33.96
C GLU A 235 -3.03 -2.29 33.17
N LEU A 236 -4.32 -2.35 33.55
CA LEU A 236 -5.41 -1.56 32.97
C LEU A 236 -5.83 -0.45 33.94
N HIS A 237 -5.61 0.80 33.55
CA HIS A 237 -6.09 2.00 34.23
C HIS A 237 -7.43 2.43 33.64
N ARG A 238 -8.51 2.33 34.41
CA ARG A 238 -9.88 2.58 33.95
C ARG A 238 -10.37 3.96 34.35
N ASP A 239 -11.39 4.42 33.62
CA ASP A 239 -12.21 5.59 33.95
C ASP A 239 -11.36 6.86 34.18
N LEU A 240 -10.42 7.08 33.27
CA LEU A 240 -9.51 8.22 33.29
C LEU A 240 -10.23 9.48 32.80
N ASP A 241 -10.11 10.57 33.54
CA ASP A 241 -10.45 11.89 33.02
C ASP A 241 -9.35 12.42 32.10
N MET A 242 -9.66 13.45 31.30
CA MET A 242 -8.73 13.99 30.31
C MET A 242 -7.45 14.58 30.96
N ASN A 243 -7.54 15.04 32.22
CA ASN A 243 -6.39 15.59 32.93
C ASN A 243 -5.45 14.49 33.40
N THR A 244 -6.01 13.42 33.98
CA THR A 244 -5.27 12.23 34.41
C THR A 244 -4.66 11.52 33.20
N LEU A 245 -5.39 11.43 32.08
CA LEU A 245 -4.85 10.91 30.82
C LEU A 245 -3.67 11.76 30.33
N ARG A 246 -3.79 13.10 30.39
CA ARG A 246 -2.70 14.02 30.02
C ARG A 246 -1.48 13.81 30.90
N GLU A 247 -1.67 13.71 32.22
CA GLU A 247 -0.57 13.44 33.17
C GLU A 247 0.07 12.09 32.91
N LEU A 248 -0.71 11.04 32.66
CA LEU A 248 -0.21 9.71 32.32
C LEU A 248 0.56 9.72 31.00
N LEU A 249 0.05 10.36 29.95
CA LEU A 249 0.76 10.48 28.67
C LEU A 249 2.06 11.26 28.83
N LYS A 250 2.02 12.39 29.56
CA LYS A 250 3.21 13.20 29.83
C LYS A 250 4.24 12.42 30.62
N GLU A 251 3.86 11.69 31.66
CA GLU A 251 4.78 10.85 32.43
C GLU A 251 5.38 9.75 31.56
N ASN A 252 4.57 9.03 30.80
CA ASN A 252 5.00 7.80 30.11
C ASN A 252 5.69 8.03 28.77
N LEU A 253 5.40 9.14 28.10
CA LEU A 253 6.02 9.53 26.83
C LEU A 253 7.24 10.46 27.05
N SER A 254 7.29 11.27 28.13
CA SER A 254 8.48 12.07 28.47
C SER A 254 9.66 11.24 29.00
N LEU A 255 9.38 10.07 29.59
CA LEU A 255 10.39 9.13 30.06
C LEU A 255 11.24 8.53 28.94
N SER A 256 10.85 8.69 27.66
CA SER A 256 11.70 8.35 26.52
C SER A 256 12.85 9.36 26.30
N ILE A 257 12.86 10.53 26.97
CA ILE A 257 13.79 11.64 26.67
C ILE A 257 14.62 12.11 27.90
N LYS A 258 14.30 11.73 29.14
CA LYS A 258 15.09 12.16 30.33
C LYS A 258 15.73 11.00 31.10
N THR A 259 17.07 10.94 31.11
CA THR A 259 17.82 10.31 32.21
C THR A 259 17.71 11.14 33.49
N PRO A 260 17.74 10.52 34.69
CA PRO A 260 17.04 11.05 35.86
C PRO A 260 17.90 11.97 36.72
N ASP A 261 17.26 13.00 37.27
CA ASP A 261 17.74 13.71 38.46
C ASP A 261 16.68 13.77 39.59
N SER A 262 17.18 13.51 40.80
CA SER A 262 16.76 13.87 42.15
C SER A 262 15.28 14.09 42.55
N LYS A 263 14.81 13.14 43.39
CA LYS A 263 14.01 13.25 44.64
C LYS A 263 12.52 13.66 44.59
N SER A 264 11.67 12.70 44.98
CA SER A 264 10.78 12.84 46.14
C SER A 264 10.36 11.45 46.65
N ARG A 265 10.12 11.35 47.96
CA ARG A 265 10.04 10.12 48.76
C ARG A 265 8.63 9.99 49.33
N LYS A 266 7.97 8.84 49.16
CA LYS A 266 6.96 8.32 50.09
C LYS A 266 6.99 6.78 50.11
N TRP A 267 6.74 6.23 51.29
CA TRP A 267 7.23 4.95 51.81
C TRP A 267 6.10 3.92 51.95
N ARG A 268 6.30 2.67 51.50
CA ARG A 268 5.85 1.44 52.19
C ARG A 268 6.30 0.15 51.47
N GLY A 269 6.74 -0.84 52.25
CA GLY A 269 6.81 -2.26 51.86
C GLY A 269 8.20 -2.80 51.47
N ARG A 270 8.94 -3.34 52.45
CA ARG A 270 10.18 -4.10 52.23
C ARG A 270 9.88 -5.45 51.54
N ARG A 271 10.42 -5.64 50.34
CA ARG A 271 10.78 -6.95 49.76
C ARG A 271 12.17 -6.84 49.12
N MET A 272 12.96 -7.90 49.26
CA MET A 272 14.43 -7.88 49.12
C MET A 272 14.90 -8.09 47.68
N ASP A 273 14.40 -7.33 46.69
CA ASP A 273 14.75 -7.51 45.26
C ASP A 273 15.20 -6.24 44.51
N ASN A 274 15.46 -5.12 45.20
CA ASN A 274 15.69 -3.82 44.56
C ASN A 274 17.16 -3.35 44.44
N TRP A 275 18.14 -4.19 44.70
CA TRP A 275 19.56 -3.82 44.78
C TRP A 275 20.13 -3.47 43.39
N PHE A 276 19.75 -4.23 42.35
CA PHE A 276 20.11 -3.95 40.95
C PHE A 276 19.45 -2.68 40.34
N LYS A 277 18.47 -2.05 41.02
CA LYS A 277 17.89 -0.77 40.57
C LYS A 277 18.75 0.44 40.94
N SER A 278 19.68 0.29 41.89
CA SER A 278 20.58 1.39 42.26
C SER A 278 21.67 1.57 41.21
N LYS A 279 21.78 2.79 40.63
CA LYS A 279 22.86 3.14 39.70
C LYS A 279 24.25 2.88 40.31
N TRP A 280 24.38 3.06 41.61
CA TRP A 280 25.62 2.82 42.35
C TRP A 280 25.93 1.34 42.50
N PHE A 281 24.92 0.50 42.70
CA PHE A 281 25.10 -0.95 42.74
C PHE A 281 25.57 -1.49 41.38
N VAL A 282 24.95 -1.03 40.28
CA VAL A 282 25.37 -1.40 38.91
C VAL A 282 26.81 -0.95 38.63
N ARG A 283 27.21 0.24 39.11
CA ARG A 283 28.60 0.71 39.01
C ARG A 283 29.56 -0.18 39.80
N ILE A 284 29.23 -0.55 41.04
CA ILE A 284 30.07 -1.40 41.88
C ILE A 284 30.21 -2.80 41.28
N ILE A 285 29.11 -3.41 40.82
CA ILE A 285 29.16 -4.77 40.25
C ILE A 285 29.89 -4.79 38.90
N SER A 286 29.73 -3.75 38.07
CA SER A 286 30.50 -3.62 36.82
C SER A 286 31.99 -3.47 37.11
N LEU A 287 32.36 -2.78 38.19
CA LEU A 287 33.75 -2.61 38.60
C LEU A 287 34.32 -3.94 39.11
N ALA A 288 33.55 -4.68 39.90
CA ALA A 288 33.93 -6.02 40.35
C ALA A 288 34.12 -6.98 39.17
N PHE A 289 33.24 -6.95 38.16
CA PHE A 289 33.41 -7.74 36.93
C PHE A 289 34.60 -7.27 36.09
N ALA A 290 34.84 -5.97 35.98
CA ALA A 290 36.00 -5.45 35.25
C ALA A 290 37.31 -5.89 35.91
N ILE A 291 37.39 -5.84 37.24
CA ILE A 291 38.55 -6.34 38.00
C ILE A 291 38.66 -7.85 37.84
N LEU A 292 37.57 -8.61 37.95
CA LEU A 292 37.57 -10.06 37.78
C LEU A 292 38.03 -10.46 36.37
N LEU A 293 37.54 -9.77 35.34
CA LEU A 293 37.92 -9.99 33.95
C LEU A 293 39.38 -9.63 33.73
N TYR A 294 39.83 -8.49 34.25
CA TYR A 294 41.25 -8.12 34.21
C TYR A 294 42.12 -9.18 34.90
N VAL A 295 41.71 -9.67 36.07
CA VAL A 295 42.42 -10.72 36.81
C VAL A 295 42.42 -12.04 36.00
N PHE A 296 41.28 -12.47 35.47
CA PHE A 296 41.15 -13.66 34.63
C PHE A 296 42.02 -13.57 33.37
N VAL A 297 41.91 -12.47 32.62
CA VAL A 297 42.73 -12.20 31.43
C VAL A 297 44.20 -12.07 31.81
N SER A 298 44.54 -11.48 32.96
CA SER A 298 45.93 -11.42 33.43
C SER A 298 46.48 -12.79 33.83
N PHE A 299 45.63 -13.71 34.29
CA PHE A 299 46.04 -15.09 34.58
C PHE A 299 46.12 -15.95 33.33
N ASP A 300 45.23 -15.75 32.36
CA ASP A 300 45.21 -16.50 31.10
C ASP A 300 46.26 -15.97 30.11
N VAL A 301 46.37 -14.65 29.92
CA VAL A 301 47.38 -14.03 29.02
C VAL A 301 48.79 -14.13 29.60
N ASN A 302 48.98 -13.99 30.92
CA ASN A 302 50.32 -14.20 31.52
C ASN A 302 50.59 -15.69 31.82
N GLY A 303 49.57 -16.53 32.00
CA GLY A 303 49.72 -17.98 32.11
C GLY A 303 50.07 -18.64 30.77
N ASN A 304 49.49 -18.14 29.68
CA ASN A 304 49.75 -18.63 28.32
C ASN A 304 51.01 -18.01 27.69
N GLN A 305 51.73 -17.15 28.41
CA GLN A 305 53.10 -16.75 28.02
C GLN A 305 54.18 -17.77 28.38
N LEU A 306 53.82 -18.90 29.01
CA LEU A 306 54.72 -20.05 29.18
C LEU A 306 54.43 -21.22 28.22
N GLU A 307 53.41 -21.14 27.37
CA GLU A 307 53.08 -22.23 26.43
C GLU A 307 53.32 -21.93 24.94
N ASN A 308 53.79 -20.73 24.58
CA ASN A 308 54.12 -20.40 23.18
C ASN A 308 55.61 -20.56 22.80
N ASP A 309 56.43 -21.19 23.65
CA ASP A 309 57.82 -21.57 23.28
C ASP A 309 58.14 -23.04 23.54
N SER A 310 57.13 -23.88 23.75
CA SER A 310 57.34 -25.32 23.92
C SER A 310 57.08 -26.04 22.61
N ARG A 311 58.16 -26.21 21.84
CA ARG A 311 58.30 -27.26 20.81
C ARG A 311 58.20 -28.65 21.46
N ILE A 312 57.01 -29.03 21.89
CA ILE A 312 56.66 -30.40 22.25
C ILE A 312 55.52 -30.80 21.31
N PRO A 313 55.68 -31.84 20.48
CA PRO A 313 54.59 -32.35 19.66
C PRO A 313 53.54 -32.92 20.62
N ASP A 314 52.41 -32.23 20.76
CA ASP A 314 51.20 -32.85 21.24
C ASP A 314 50.53 -33.52 20.04
N ASP A 315 50.25 -34.81 20.17
CA ASP A 315 49.69 -35.68 19.13
C ASP A 315 48.16 -35.51 19.03
N SER A 316 47.64 -34.35 19.45
CA SER A 316 46.21 -34.06 19.44
C SER A 316 45.77 -33.68 18.02
N GLU A 317 44.88 -34.51 17.48
CA GLU A 317 44.18 -34.23 16.23
C GLU A 317 43.08 -33.20 16.50
N ASP A 318 43.18 -32.04 15.87
CA ASP A 318 42.14 -31.01 15.88
C ASP A 318 41.13 -31.27 14.74
N ILE A 319 39.94 -30.70 14.85
CA ILE A 319 38.88 -30.81 13.85
C ILE A 319 38.45 -29.42 13.38
N GLU A 320 38.40 -29.21 12.06
CA GLU A 320 37.84 -28.03 11.41
C GLU A 320 36.62 -28.42 10.58
N THR A 321 35.54 -27.64 10.62
CA THR A 321 34.31 -27.90 9.86
C THR A 321 34.02 -26.77 8.88
N ILE A 322 33.69 -27.14 7.64
CA ILE A 322 33.31 -26.24 6.55
C ILE A 322 31.89 -26.60 6.13
N GLU A 323 30.93 -25.71 6.40
CA GLU A 323 29.50 -25.98 6.20
C GLU A 323 29.04 -25.88 4.73
N ASN A 324 29.59 -24.92 3.98
CA ASN A 324 29.17 -24.62 2.60
C ASN A 324 30.28 -24.94 1.60
N PHE A 325 30.67 -26.21 1.52
CA PHE A 325 31.71 -26.64 0.59
C PHE A 325 31.11 -26.98 -0.78
N PRO A 326 31.54 -26.35 -1.88
CA PRO A 326 30.96 -26.57 -3.20
C PRO A 326 31.17 -28.00 -3.68
N LEU A 327 30.16 -28.56 -4.36
CA LEU A 327 30.18 -29.93 -4.88
C LEU A 327 30.21 -29.95 -6.41
N ASP A 328 31.31 -30.44 -6.98
CA ASP A 328 31.46 -30.56 -8.43
C ASP A 328 30.80 -31.84 -8.98
N ILE A 329 30.27 -31.78 -10.19
CA ILE A 329 29.67 -32.93 -10.87
C ILE A 329 30.54 -33.30 -12.08
N LYS A 330 31.03 -34.54 -12.11
CA LYS A 330 31.76 -35.10 -13.25
C LYS A 330 30.81 -35.97 -14.08
N ILE A 331 30.34 -35.43 -15.19
CA ILE A 331 29.52 -36.13 -16.17
C ILE A 331 29.68 -35.46 -17.54
N ASP A 332 29.37 -36.19 -18.61
CA ASP A 332 29.21 -35.62 -19.95
C ASP A 332 27.98 -34.69 -20.00
N ALA A 333 28.21 -33.40 -19.75
CA ALA A 333 27.20 -32.35 -19.74
C ALA A 333 26.62 -32.02 -21.13
N GLU A 334 27.23 -32.51 -22.22
CA GLU A 334 26.67 -32.40 -23.57
C GLU A 334 25.59 -33.44 -23.82
N LYS A 335 25.65 -34.58 -23.13
CA LYS A 335 24.73 -35.71 -23.31
C LYS A 335 23.68 -35.86 -22.21
N TYR A 336 23.99 -35.47 -20.98
CA TYR A 336 23.13 -35.71 -19.84
C TYR A 336 22.85 -34.45 -19.01
N VAL A 337 21.73 -34.48 -18.29
CA VAL A 337 21.37 -33.52 -17.24
C VAL A 337 21.21 -34.29 -15.94
N VAL A 338 21.68 -33.70 -14.83
CA VAL A 338 21.66 -34.33 -13.51
C VAL A 338 20.81 -33.49 -12.57
N SER A 339 19.92 -34.15 -11.82
CA SER A 339 19.14 -33.53 -10.75
C SER A 339 19.31 -34.30 -9.43
N GLY A 340 19.01 -33.64 -8.30
CA GLY A 340 19.16 -34.22 -6.96
C GLY A 340 20.52 -34.02 -6.29
N VAL A 341 21.47 -33.38 -6.97
CA VAL A 341 22.78 -33.00 -6.38
C VAL A 341 22.63 -31.67 -5.62
N PRO A 342 23.00 -31.60 -4.32
CA PRO A 342 23.03 -30.34 -3.60
C PRO A 342 24.19 -29.46 -4.08
N GLU A 343 24.00 -28.14 -4.05
CA GLU A 343 25.03 -27.16 -4.44
C GLU A 343 26.23 -27.16 -3.46
N TYR A 344 25.97 -27.46 -2.18
CA TYR A 344 26.97 -27.48 -1.11
C TYR A 344 26.85 -28.75 -0.24
N VAL A 345 27.98 -29.15 0.34
CA VAL A 345 28.09 -30.23 1.33
C VAL A 345 28.89 -29.76 2.55
N LYS A 346 28.71 -30.44 3.68
CA LYS A 346 29.51 -30.20 4.88
C LYS A 346 30.77 -31.06 4.84
N VAL A 347 31.93 -30.46 5.03
CA VAL A 347 33.22 -31.16 5.09
C VAL A 347 33.86 -30.93 6.46
N GLN A 348 34.23 -32.02 7.14
CA GLN A 348 35.02 -31.99 8.37
C GLN A 348 36.41 -32.54 8.08
N LEU A 349 37.42 -31.77 8.46
CA LEU A 349 38.83 -32.15 8.35
C LEU A 349 39.37 -32.42 9.75
N GLN A 350 40.13 -33.49 9.92
CA GLN A 350 40.77 -33.86 11.18
C GLN A 350 42.26 -34.10 10.98
N GLY A 351 43.10 -33.57 11.86
CA GLY A 351 44.54 -33.82 11.83
C GLY A 351 45.37 -32.76 12.56
N SER A 352 46.68 -32.76 12.35
CA SER A 352 47.59 -31.86 13.08
C SER A 352 47.35 -30.38 12.73
N PRO A 353 47.33 -29.46 13.71
CA PRO A 353 46.99 -28.05 13.50
C PRO A 353 47.83 -27.34 12.41
N GLY A 354 49.09 -27.74 12.27
CA GLY A 354 50.03 -27.15 11.29
C GLY A 354 49.66 -27.39 9.82
N VAL A 355 48.86 -28.41 9.52
CA VAL A 355 48.37 -28.68 8.15
C VAL A 355 46.86 -28.46 8.03
N LEU A 356 46.12 -28.72 9.11
CA LEU A 356 44.67 -28.55 9.19
C LEU A 356 44.24 -27.10 8.93
N VAL A 357 44.79 -26.13 9.66
CA VAL A 357 44.36 -24.73 9.60
C VAL A 357 44.62 -24.11 8.21
N PRO A 358 45.79 -24.31 7.56
CA PRO A 358 45.99 -23.86 6.18
C PRO A 358 45.03 -24.52 5.18
N ALA A 359 44.79 -25.84 5.30
CA ALA A 359 43.92 -26.57 4.39
C ALA A 359 42.46 -26.08 4.46
N ALA A 360 41.93 -25.89 5.67
CA ALA A 360 40.57 -25.38 5.89
C ALA A 360 40.38 -23.94 5.36
N ARG A 361 41.41 -23.10 5.46
CA ARG A 361 41.35 -21.70 5.01
C ARG A 361 41.57 -21.51 3.51
N GLN A 362 42.50 -22.26 2.93
CA GLN A 362 42.85 -22.13 1.51
C GLN A 362 41.93 -22.95 0.60
N GLN A 363 41.32 -24.02 1.11
CA GLN A 363 40.40 -24.90 0.38
C GLN A 363 40.99 -25.40 -0.95
N ASN A 364 42.29 -25.73 -0.98
CA ASN A 364 42.99 -26.25 -2.16
C ASN A 364 42.67 -27.74 -2.44
N PHE A 365 41.45 -28.17 -2.17
CA PHE A 365 40.96 -29.51 -2.41
C PHE A 365 39.53 -29.43 -2.94
N ASN A 366 39.05 -30.50 -3.59
CA ASN A 366 37.74 -30.50 -4.24
C ASN A 366 36.90 -31.68 -3.76
N ALA A 367 35.60 -31.45 -3.58
CA ALA A 367 34.59 -32.49 -3.38
C ALA A 367 33.82 -32.63 -4.69
N TYR A 368 33.63 -33.86 -5.16
CA TYR A 368 32.97 -34.11 -6.43
C TYR A 368 32.19 -35.41 -6.41
N VAL A 369 31.19 -35.48 -7.29
CA VAL A 369 30.43 -36.67 -7.57
C VAL A 369 30.77 -37.14 -8.97
N ASP A 370 31.14 -38.41 -9.06
CA ASP A 370 31.61 -39.04 -10.29
C ASP A 370 30.50 -39.89 -10.91
N LEU A 371 30.02 -39.46 -12.08
CA LEU A 371 28.87 -40.04 -12.77
C LEU A 371 29.22 -40.54 -14.19
N GLU A 372 30.50 -40.51 -14.59
CA GLU A 372 30.91 -40.83 -15.97
C GLU A 372 30.56 -42.27 -16.39
N ASP A 373 30.60 -43.21 -15.44
CA ASP A 373 30.30 -44.63 -15.67
C ASP A 373 28.79 -44.98 -15.54
N LEU A 374 27.94 -44.00 -15.24
CA LEU A 374 26.51 -44.23 -14.96
C LEU A 374 25.63 -43.85 -16.15
N GLY A 375 24.72 -44.75 -16.52
CA GLY A 375 23.68 -44.49 -17.53
C GLY A 375 22.46 -43.74 -16.97
N PRO A 376 21.47 -43.42 -17.82
CA PRO A 376 20.23 -42.77 -17.37
C PRO A 376 19.50 -43.58 -16.29
N GLY A 377 18.94 -42.90 -15.29
CA GLY A 377 18.21 -43.50 -14.18
C GLY A 377 18.49 -42.84 -12.83
N LYS A 378 17.90 -43.42 -11.77
CA LYS A 378 18.14 -43.02 -10.38
C LYS A 378 19.33 -43.80 -9.83
N HIS A 379 20.29 -43.09 -9.26
CA HIS A 379 21.50 -43.67 -8.67
C HIS A 379 21.75 -43.08 -7.30
N THR A 380 22.35 -43.87 -6.42
CA THR A 380 22.91 -43.39 -5.15
C THR A 380 24.42 -43.43 -5.30
N VAL A 381 25.06 -42.28 -5.14
CA VAL A 381 26.49 -42.10 -5.42
C VAL A 381 27.18 -41.48 -4.22
N GLU A 382 28.39 -41.95 -3.97
CA GLU A 382 29.24 -41.46 -2.88
C GLU A 382 29.95 -40.17 -3.30
N VAL A 383 29.98 -39.19 -2.39
CA VAL A 383 30.74 -37.96 -2.58
C VAL A 383 32.23 -38.28 -2.41
N LYS A 384 33.02 -38.07 -3.46
CA LYS A 384 34.46 -38.26 -3.46
C LYS A 384 35.17 -36.94 -3.21
N TYR A 385 36.44 -37.00 -2.81
CA TYR A 385 37.30 -35.83 -2.69
C TYR A 385 38.64 -36.05 -3.38
N SER A 386 39.35 -34.97 -3.70
CA SER A 386 40.68 -34.99 -4.31
C SER A 386 41.53 -33.81 -3.84
N ASN A 387 42.85 -33.95 -3.95
CA ASN A 387 43.86 -32.94 -3.55
C ASN A 387 43.86 -32.59 -2.05
N VAL A 388 43.40 -33.50 -1.20
CA VAL A 388 43.54 -33.36 0.26
C VAL A 388 44.94 -33.84 0.68
N PRO A 389 45.66 -33.10 1.55
CA PRO A 389 46.93 -33.56 2.13
C PRO A 389 46.82 -34.95 2.80
N ASP A 390 47.83 -35.81 2.61
CA ASP A 390 47.84 -37.22 3.06
C ASP A 390 47.72 -37.42 4.60
N ASN A 391 47.88 -36.34 5.37
CA ASN A 391 47.86 -36.34 6.83
C ASN A 391 46.60 -35.67 7.41
N LEU A 392 45.53 -35.59 6.62
CA LEU A 392 44.21 -35.13 7.07
C LEU A 392 43.14 -36.19 6.78
N ASP A 393 42.36 -36.52 7.79
CA ASP A 393 41.14 -37.31 7.64
C ASP A 393 39.98 -36.40 7.22
N VAL A 394 39.14 -36.90 6.31
CA VAL A 394 38.04 -36.13 5.71
C VAL A 394 36.72 -36.84 5.90
N TYR A 395 35.74 -36.13 6.43
CA TYR A 395 34.37 -36.61 6.58
C TYR A 395 33.42 -35.66 5.85
N ILE A 396 32.63 -36.19 4.93
CA ILE A 396 31.67 -35.42 4.12
C ILE A 396 30.25 -35.81 4.51
N GLU A 397 29.40 -34.83 4.73
CA GLU A 397 27.98 -35.01 5.04
C GLU A 397 27.10 -34.22 4.04
N PRO A 398 26.16 -34.89 3.34
CA PRO A 398 25.93 -36.34 3.34
C PRO A 398 27.03 -37.11 2.57
N LYS A 399 27.33 -38.33 3.01
CA LYS A 399 28.31 -39.21 2.36
C LYS A 399 27.82 -39.73 1.00
N GLU A 400 26.52 -40.01 0.91
CA GLU A 400 25.86 -40.48 -0.29
C GLU A 400 24.75 -39.51 -0.69
N ILE A 401 24.60 -39.28 -1.99
CA ILE A 401 23.55 -38.45 -2.56
C ILE A 401 22.73 -39.25 -3.57
N ASN A 402 21.43 -38.98 -3.61
CA ASN A 402 20.54 -39.55 -4.60
C ASN A 402 20.50 -38.63 -5.81
N VAL A 403 20.98 -39.13 -6.94
CA VAL A 403 21.05 -38.39 -8.20
C VAL A 403 20.16 -39.05 -9.25
N ILE A 404 19.58 -38.23 -10.12
CA ILE A 404 18.81 -38.68 -11.27
C ILE A 404 19.52 -38.18 -12.51
N ILE A 405 19.99 -39.12 -13.33
CA ILE A 405 20.66 -38.83 -14.60
C ILE A 405 19.62 -39.04 -15.70
N GLU A 406 19.43 -38.02 -16.53
CA GLU A 406 18.52 -38.07 -17.66
C GLU A 406 19.21 -37.63 -18.94
N GLU A 407 18.72 -38.09 -20.09
CA GLU A 407 19.19 -37.63 -21.40
C GLU A 407 18.91 -36.13 -21.54
N ARG A 408 19.91 -35.38 -22.00
CA ARG A 408 19.80 -33.96 -22.32
C ARG A 408 19.08 -33.80 -23.65
N ALA A 409 18.14 -32.87 -23.71
CA ALA A 409 17.52 -32.41 -24.96
C ALA A 409 17.53 -30.87 -25.01
N SER A 410 17.64 -30.34 -26.23
CA SER A 410 17.62 -28.90 -26.49
C SER A 410 16.78 -28.64 -27.74
N GLU A 411 15.67 -27.93 -27.57
CA GLU A 411 14.70 -27.69 -28.63
C GLU A 411 14.31 -26.20 -28.69
N GLU A 412 13.91 -25.75 -29.88
CA GLU A 412 13.43 -24.39 -30.08
C GLU A 412 11.91 -24.30 -29.92
N PHE A 413 11.46 -23.39 -29.06
CA PHE A 413 10.05 -23.13 -28.83
C PHE A 413 9.68 -21.72 -29.25
N THR A 414 8.47 -21.56 -29.80
CA THR A 414 7.93 -20.23 -30.16
C THR A 414 7.37 -19.55 -28.92
N VAL A 415 7.76 -18.30 -28.70
CA VAL A 415 7.32 -17.52 -27.54
C VAL A 415 6.01 -16.80 -27.88
N ASN A 416 5.00 -16.97 -27.03
CA ASN A 416 3.73 -16.27 -27.15
C ASN A 416 3.65 -15.12 -26.14
N VAL A 417 3.02 -14.01 -26.54
CA VAL A 417 2.72 -12.91 -25.61
C VAL A 417 1.35 -13.12 -24.99
N ASP A 418 1.25 -12.87 -23.69
CA ASP A 418 0.00 -12.79 -22.97
C ASP A 418 -0.08 -11.41 -22.29
N PHE A 419 -1.14 -10.66 -22.58
CA PHE A 419 -1.34 -9.32 -22.02
C PHE A 419 -2.21 -9.41 -20.78
N ILE A 420 -1.70 -8.89 -19.66
CA ILE A 420 -2.43 -8.89 -18.38
C ILE A 420 -2.97 -7.50 -18.09
N ASN A 421 -4.09 -7.44 -17.34
CA ASN A 421 -4.81 -6.22 -17.01
C ASN A 421 -5.35 -5.45 -18.24
N THR A 422 -5.79 -6.16 -19.28
CA THR A 422 -6.42 -5.55 -20.46
C THR A 422 -7.70 -4.77 -20.14
N ASP A 423 -8.39 -5.14 -19.06
CA ASP A 423 -9.55 -4.45 -18.49
C ASP A 423 -9.22 -3.08 -17.87
N LYS A 424 -7.93 -2.80 -17.61
CA LYS A 424 -7.44 -1.53 -17.03
C LYS A 424 -6.82 -0.61 -18.07
N LEU A 425 -7.08 -0.85 -19.35
CA LEU A 425 -6.74 0.09 -20.41
C LEU A 425 -7.62 1.35 -20.29
N PRO A 426 -7.11 2.54 -20.64
CA PRO A 426 -7.95 3.74 -20.71
C PRO A 426 -9.13 3.54 -21.67
N GLU A 427 -10.27 4.16 -21.38
CA GLU A 427 -11.46 4.06 -22.23
C GLU A 427 -11.17 4.52 -23.67
N GLY A 428 -11.70 3.76 -24.62
CA GLY A 428 -11.50 3.98 -26.07
C GLY A 428 -10.23 3.37 -26.67
N PHE A 429 -9.29 2.92 -25.84
CA PHE A 429 -8.07 2.26 -26.34
C PHE A 429 -8.24 0.74 -26.46
N GLU A 430 -7.60 0.16 -27.47
CA GLU A 430 -7.50 -1.29 -27.67
C GLU A 430 -6.11 -1.71 -28.14
N LEU A 431 -5.72 -2.96 -27.87
CA LEU A 431 -4.44 -3.51 -28.34
C LEU A 431 -4.53 -3.92 -29.81
N GLY A 432 -3.58 -3.44 -30.61
CA GLY A 432 -3.40 -3.80 -32.01
C GLY A 432 -2.51 -5.03 -32.18
N SER A 433 -1.60 -4.98 -33.16
CA SER A 433 -0.67 -6.08 -33.39
C SER A 433 0.44 -6.12 -32.33
N SER A 434 1.00 -7.30 -32.08
CA SER A 434 2.15 -7.49 -31.19
C SER A 434 3.21 -8.35 -31.82
N GLU A 435 4.48 -8.08 -31.50
CA GLU A 435 5.62 -8.84 -31.97
C GLU A 435 6.60 -9.16 -30.83
N VAL A 436 7.21 -10.35 -30.91
CA VAL A 436 8.26 -10.81 -29.99
C VAL A 436 9.55 -11.00 -30.75
N GLN A 437 10.65 -10.48 -30.20
CA GLN A 437 11.99 -10.62 -30.75
C GLN A 437 12.97 -11.10 -29.68
N PRO A 438 13.62 -12.27 -29.87
CA PRO A 438 13.38 -13.27 -30.92
C PRO A 438 12.04 -14.01 -30.77
N LYS A 439 11.45 -14.45 -31.89
CA LYS A 439 10.20 -15.27 -31.89
C LYS A 439 10.36 -16.66 -31.29
N LYS A 440 11.61 -17.14 -31.22
CA LYS A 440 11.95 -18.46 -30.71
C LYS A 440 13.02 -18.37 -29.64
N VAL A 441 12.92 -19.26 -28.67
CA VAL A 441 13.91 -19.47 -27.61
C VAL A 441 14.36 -20.91 -27.61
N THR A 442 15.62 -21.14 -27.28
CA THR A 442 16.16 -22.49 -27.09
C THR A 442 16.00 -22.88 -25.63
N ILE A 443 15.31 -23.97 -25.37
CA ILE A 443 15.13 -24.52 -24.03
C ILE A 443 15.97 -25.77 -23.91
N THR A 444 16.77 -25.87 -22.85
CA THR A 444 17.59 -27.04 -22.56
C THR A 444 17.26 -27.62 -21.20
N SER A 445 16.88 -28.91 -21.19
CA SER A 445 16.55 -29.64 -19.97
C SER A 445 16.68 -31.15 -20.19
N SER A 446 16.17 -31.97 -19.27
CA SER A 446 16.00 -33.40 -19.52
C SER A 446 14.95 -33.63 -20.61
N LYS A 447 15.14 -34.68 -21.41
CA LYS A 447 14.26 -35.03 -22.53
C LYS A 447 12.80 -35.20 -22.11
N ASN A 448 12.57 -35.82 -20.95
CA ASN A 448 11.23 -35.99 -20.39
C ASN A 448 10.56 -34.65 -20.06
N ILE A 449 11.32 -33.66 -19.55
CA ILE A 449 10.79 -32.31 -19.31
C ILE A 449 10.53 -31.59 -20.62
N ILE A 450 11.44 -31.67 -21.61
CA ILE A 450 11.25 -31.08 -22.93
C ILE A 450 9.97 -31.60 -23.59
N ASP A 451 9.72 -32.91 -23.55
CA ASP A 451 8.53 -33.56 -24.10
C ASP A 451 7.22 -33.12 -23.40
N GLN A 452 7.31 -32.60 -22.17
CA GLN A 452 6.16 -32.11 -21.40
C GLN A 452 5.86 -30.62 -21.60
N ILE A 453 6.77 -29.86 -22.23
CA ILE A 453 6.58 -28.42 -22.48
C ILE A 453 5.35 -28.25 -23.38
N GLY A 454 4.32 -27.60 -22.83
CA GLY A 454 3.10 -27.30 -23.55
C GLY A 454 3.14 -25.91 -24.18
N ILE A 455 3.52 -24.90 -23.39
CA ILE A 455 3.44 -23.52 -23.83
C ILE A 455 4.58 -22.67 -23.25
N VAL A 456 5.13 -21.82 -24.10
CA VAL A 456 6.15 -20.82 -23.73
C VAL A 456 5.53 -19.46 -23.90
N LYS A 457 5.52 -18.67 -22.82
CA LYS A 457 4.84 -17.38 -22.76
C LYS A 457 5.69 -16.30 -22.13
N VAL A 458 5.36 -15.07 -22.45
CA VAL A 458 5.78 -13.87 -21.74
C VAL A 458 4.56 -13.07 -21.34
N PHE A 459 4.60 -12.46 -20.16
CA PHE A 459 3.51 -11.63 -19.67
C PHE A 459 3.87 -10.16 -19.80
N VAL A 460 2.97 -9.38 -20.40
CA VAL A 460 3.12 -7.93 -20.54
C VAL A 460 1.95 -7.25 -19.84
N ASP A 461 2.27 -6.47 -18.80
CA ASP A 461 1.28 -5.66 -18.10
C ASP A 461 0.95 -4.39 -18.91
N VAL A 462 -0.32 -4.24 -19.25
CA VAL A 462 -0.84 -3.10 -20.02
C VAL A 462 -1.73 -2.16 -19.18
N ALA A 463 -1.75 -2.33 -17.84
CA ALA A 463 -2.51 -1.45 -16.97
C ALA A 463 -2.08 0.03 -17.14
N GLY A 464 -3.02 0.90 -17.48
CA GLY A 464 -2.76 2.34 -17.62
C GLY A 464 -1.85 2.73 -18.79
N LEU A 465 -1.68 1.87 -19.79
CA LEU A 465 -0.91 2.17 -20.99
C LEU A 465 -1.55 3.35 -21.74
N LYS A 466 -0.74 4.37 -22.09
CA LYS A 466 -1.20 5.56 -22.85
C LYS A 466 -0.63 5.65 -24.26
N GLU A 467 0.43 4.90 -24.52
CA GLU A 467 1.19 4.90 -25.77
C GLU A 467 1.54 3.46 -26.15
N SER A 468 1.90 3.23 -27.41
CA SER A 468 2.33 1.91 -27.88
C SER A 468 3.61 1.47 -27.18
N ILE A 469 3.79 0.15 -27.06
CA ILE A 469 5.02 -0.45 -26.55
C ILE A 469 5.95 -0.69 -27.74
N ASP A 470 6.99 0.12 -27.88
CA ASP A 470 7.97 -0.06 -28.96
C ASP A 470 8.96 -1.20 -28.66
N SER A 471 9.41 -1.31 -27.41
CA SER A 471 10.40 -2.30 -26.99
C SER A 471 10.39 -2.49 -25.48
N ARG A 472 9.83 -3.61 -25.00
CA ARG A 472 9.86 -3.99 -23.59
C ARG A 472 10.50 -5.35 -23.40
N GLU A 473 11.56 -5.38 -22.61
CA GLU A 473 12.24 -6.63 -22.25
C GLU A 473 11.45 -7.34 -21.13
N VAL A 474 11.10 -8.60 -21.38
CA VAL A 474 10.31 -9.44 -20.45
C VAL A 474 10.90 -10.84 -20.35
N PRO A 475 10.87 -11.46 -19.16
CA PRO A 475 11.37 -12.81 -18.95
C PRO A 475 10.46 -13.85 -19.58
N VAL A 476 11.05 -14.94 -20.07
CA VAL A 476 10.33 -16.04 -20.69
C VAL A 476 9.97 -17.09 -19.65
N ASN A 477 8.67 -17.40 -19.57
CA ASN A 477 8.13 -18.44 -18.70
C ASN A 477 7.75 -19.68 -19.54
N VAL A 478 8.01 -20.86 -18.99
CA VAL A 478 7.79 -22.15 -19.65
C VAL A 478 6.81 -22.95 -18.82
N TYR A 479 5.76 -23.45 -19.45
CA TYR A 479 4.70 -24.19 -18.77
C TYR A 479 4.50 -25.57 -19.42
N ASP A 480 4.13 -26.54 -18.59
CA ASP A 480 3.65 -27.83 -19.08
C ASP A 480 2.24 -27.74 -19.68
N SER A 481 1.76 -28.85 -20.25
CA SER A 481 0.38 -28.94 -20.78
C SER A 481 -0.73 -28.80 -19.73
N GLN A 482 -0.41 -28.89 -18.43
CA GLN A 482 -1.34 -28.74 -17.31
C GLN A 482 -1.33 -27.31 -16.74
N GLY A 483 -0.42 -26.45 -17.20
CA GLY A 483 -0.26 -25.06 -16.75
C GLY A 483 0.70 -24.87 -15.58
N ASN A 484 1.48 -25.88 -15.18
CA ASN A 484 2.50 -25.71 -14.14
C ASN A 484 3.77 -25.10 -14.74
N GLU A 485 4.39 -24.18 -14.01
CA GLU A 485 5.65 -23.56 -14.43
C GLU A 485 6.81 -24.56 -14.28
N LEU A 486 7.61 -24.69 -15.34
CA LEU A 486 8.76 -25.57 -15.40
C LEU A 486 10.05 -24.77 -15.23
N ASN A 487 10.87 -25.13 -14.25
CA ASN A 487 12.18 -24.52 -14.05
C ASN A 487 13.20 -25.14 -15.02
N VAL A 488 13.46 -24.45 -16.14
CA VAL A 488 14.32 -24.92 -17.23
C VAL A 488 15.29 -23.84 -17.69
N ASN A 489 16.38 -24.23 -18.33
CA ASN A 489 17.36 -23.28 -18.86
C ASN A 489 16.92 -22.75 -20.22
N VAL A 490 16.46 -21.50 -20.27
CA VAL A 490 15.99 -20.82 -21.48
C VAL A 490 17.06 -19.84 -22.00
N LYS A 491 17.30 -19.86 -23.32
CA LYS A 491 18.20 -18.92 -24.00
C LYS A 491 17.52 -18.28 -25.23
N PRO A 492 17.46 -16.94 -25.33
CA PRO A 492 17.72 -15.96 -24.26
C PRO A 492 16.69 -16.06 -23.11
N GLN A 493 17.08 -15.62 -21.91
CA GLN A 493 16.18 -15.61 -20.74
C GLN A 493 15.07 -14.55 -20.86
N ASN A 494 15.36 -13.45 -21.55
CA ASN A 494 14.42 -12.39 -21.83
C ASN A 494 14.25 -12.22 -23.34
N VAL A 495 13.08 -11.73 -23.74
CA VAL A 495 12.77 -11.33 -25.10
C VAL A 495 12.21 -9.91 -25.10
N VAL A 496 12.30 -9.24 -26.24
CA VAL A 496 11.72 -7.92 -26.45
C VAL A 496 10.33 -8.09 -27.03
N VAL A 497 9.33 -7.46 -26.41
CA VAL A 497 7.96 -7.40 -26.91
C VAL A 497 7.64 -5.98 -27.36
N SER A 498 7.05 -5.87 -28.54
CA SER A 498 6.40 -4.66 -29.03
C SER A 498 4.89 -4.90 -29.19
N ALA A 499 4.08 -3.89 -28.90
CA ALA A 499 2.63 -3.95 -29.00
C ALA A 499 2.07 -2.57 -29.38
N GLU A 500 1.22 -2.55 -30.41
CA GLU A 500 0.53 -1.33 -30.83
C GLU A 500 -0.64 -1.04 -29.91
N LEU A 501 -0.78 0.22 -29.50
CA LEU A 501 -1.95 0.73 -28.81
C LEU A 501 -2.75 1.59 -29.78
N LEU A 502 -3.97 1.18 -30.07
CA LEU A 502 -4.87 1.86 -31.00
C LEU A 502 -5.91 2.67 -30.22
N ASN A 503 -6.32 3.81 -30.78
CA ASN A 503 -7.46 4.60 -30.30
C ASN A 503 -8.38 4.90 -31.50
N PRO A 504 -9.19 3.92 -31.94
CA PRO A 504 -10.06 4.07 -33.09
C PRO A 504 -11.09 5.19 -32.90
N SER A 505 -11.51 5.80 -34.00
CA SER A 505 -12.52 6.87 -33.98
C SER A 505 -13.55 6.73 -35.10
N LYS A 506 -14.73 7.33 -34.89
CA LYS A 506 -15.82 7.42 -35.86
C LYS A 506 -16.51 8.78 -35.73
N THR A 507 -16.74 9.44 -36.86
CA THR A 507 -17.54 10.67 -36.91
C THR A 507 -19.02 10.32 -36.98
N VAL A 508 -19.83 10.90 -36.07
CA VAL A 508 -21.28 10.63 -35.97
C VAL A 508 -22.07 11.92 -35.72
N PRO A 509 -23.33 12.01 -36.18
CA PRO A 509 -24.16 13.20 -36.00
C PRO A 509 -24.56 13.44 -34.54
N VAL A 510 -24.78 14.71 -34.19
CA VAL A 510 -25.25 15.14 -32.86
C VAL A 510 -26.77 15.31 -32.85
N ALA A 511 -27.43 14.71 -31.87
CA ALA A 511 -28.86 14.82 -31.64
C ALA A 511 -29.15 15.57 -30.33
N VAL A 512 -30.12 16.48 -30.37
CA VAL A 512 -30.52 17.28 -29.20
C VAL A 512 -31.89 16.78 -28.70
N PRO A 513 -31.94 15.88 -27.72
CA PRO A 513 -33.19 15.46 -27.13
C PRO A 513 -33.82 16.59 -26.30
N THR A 514 -35.14 16.71 -26.36
CA THR A 514 -35.92 17.72 -25.62
C THR A 514 -36.91 17.06 -24.68
N THR A 515 -37.19 17.73 -23.56
CA THR A 515 -38.19 17.30 -22.57
C THR A 515 -39.14 18.44 -22.21
N GLY A 516 -40.31 18.09 -21.69
CA GLY A 516 -41.36 19.06 -21.35
C GLY A 516 -42.10 19.62 -22.57
N GLU A 517 -42.99 20.57 -22.30
CA GLU A 517 -43.74 21.30 -23.33
C GLU A 517 -43.39 22.79 -23.25
N LEU A 518 -43.38 23.47 -24.39
CA LEU A 518 -43.25 24.92 -24.45
C LEU A 518 -44.49 25.60 -23.82
N PRO A 519 -44.37 26.81 -23.24
CA PRO A 519 -45.52 27.57 -22.79
C PRO A 519 -46.51 27.83 -23.94
N LYS A 520 -47.81 27.93 -23.64
CA LYS A 520 -48.92 27.95 -24.63
C LYS A 520 -48.80 29.01 -25.74
N ASP A 521 -48.07 30.08 -25.49
CA ASP A 521 -47.93 31.20 -26.43
C ASP A 521 -46.70 31.06 -27.34
N TYR A 522 -45.95 29.94 -27.27
CA TYR A 522 -44.72 29.72 -28.03
C TYR A 522 -44.70 28.39 -28.80
N SER A 523 -44.04 28.40 -29.95
CA SER A 523 -43.74 27.22 -30.78
C SER A 523 -42.26 27.19 -31.16
N LEU A 524 -41.69 25.98 -31.29
CA LEU A 524 -40.30 25.79 -31.68
C LEU A 524 -40.15 26.01 -33.19
N ALA A 525 -39.38 27.03 -33.60
CA ALA A 525 -39.08 27.29 -35.00
C ALA A 525 -37.91 26.41 -35.46
N SER A 526 -36.82 26.39 -34.69
CA SER A 526 -35.66 25.55 -34.94
C SER A 526 -34.91 25.22 -33.65
N ILE A 527 -34.28 24.04 -33.63
CA ILE A 527 -33.31 23.64 -32.61
C ILE A 527 -32.12 23.01 -33.33
N LYS A 528 -30.93 23.60 -33.18
CA LYS A 528 -29.72 23.13 -33.84
C LYS A 528 -28.54 23.18 -32.90
N ALA A 529 -27.77 22.11 -32.88
CA ALA A 529 -26.44 22.15 -32.28
C ALA A 529 -25.49 22.93 -33.21
N GLY A 530 -24.54 23.66 -32.63
CA GLY A 530 -23.50 24.38 -33.36
C GLY A 530 -22.50 23.46 -34.09
N LEU A 531 -22.56 22.15 -33.80
CA LEU A 531 -21.80 21.10 -34.47
C LEU A 531 -22.77 20.04 -34.99
N ASP A 532 -22.74 19.80 -36.30
CA ASP A 532 -23.58 18.79 -36.96
C ASP A 532 -23.10 17.35 -36.66
N GLU A 533 -21.78 17.17 -36.55
CA GLU A 533 -21.11 15.89 -36.32
C GLU A 533 -19.97 16.04 -35.31
N VAL A 534 -19.65 14.95 -34.61
CA VAL A 534 -18.57 14.88 -33.62
C VAL A 534 -17.76 13.61 -33.81
N GLU A 535 -16.44 13.69 -33.60
CA GLU A 535 -15.55 12.53 -33.60
C GLU A 535 -15.58 11.83 -32.24
N VAL A 536 -15.95 10.56 -32.26
CA VAL A 536 -16.08 9.73 -31.06
C VAL A 536 -15.01 8.66 -31.08
N PHE A 537 -14.31 8.50 -29.96
CA PHE A 537 -13.25 7.53 -29.75
C PHE A 537 -13.76 6.38 -28.89
N ALA A 538 -13.70 5.17 -29.41
CA ALA A 538 -14.11 3.96 -28.69
C ALA A 538 -13.42 2.72 -29.31
N THR A 539 -13.54 1.57 -28.65
CA THR A 539 -13.11 0.29 -29.26
C THR A 539 -13.91 0.00 -30.54
N ASN A 540 -13.33 -0.75 -31.47
CA ASN A 540 -13.98 -1.04 -32.76
C ASN A 540 -15.34 -1.73 -32.60
N SER A 541 -15.51 -2.55 -31.54
CA SER A 541 -16.77 -3.19 -31.22
C SER A 541 -17.85 -2.18 -30.82
N ILE A 542 -17.50 -1.14 -30.05
CA ILE A 542 -18.44 -0.12 -29.58
C ILE A 542 -18.75 0.86 -30.72
N LEU A 543 -17.74 1.29 -31.50
CA LEU A 543 -17.95 2.20 -32.63
C LEU A 543 -18.91 1.66 -33.69
N ALA A 544 -18.99 0.33 -33.84
CA ALA A 544 -19.94 -0.30 -34.75
C ALA A 544 -21.41 0.00 -34.37
N ASP A 545 -21.70 0.11 -33.06
CA ASP A 545 -23.04 0.30 -32.53
C ASP A 545 -23.41 1.79 -32.31
N ILE A 546 -22.44 2.70 -32.40
CA ILE A 546 -22.67 4.14 -32.26
C ILE A 546 -23.10 4.74 -33.59
N ASP A 547 -24.39 5.09 -33.70
CA ASP A 547 -24.94 5.80 -34.86
C ASP A 547 -25.02 7.32 -34.69
N LYS A 548 -25.13 7.80 -33.45
CA LYS A 548 -25.28 9.23 -33.10
C LYS A 548 -24.86 9.48 -31.66
N VAL A 549 -24.50 10.72 -31.35
CA VAL A 549 -24.25 11.21 -29.97
C VAL A 549 -25.39 12.13 -29.57
N GLN A 550 -25.82 12.04 -28.31
CA GLN A 550 -26.89 12.90 -27.78
C GLN A 550 -26.30 13.97 -26.86
N THR A 551 -26.95 15.13 -26.77
CA THR A 551 -26.71 16.08 -25.68
C THR A 551 -27.53 15.70 -24.45
N GLU A 552 -27.26 16.33 -23.32
CA GLU A 552 -28.22 16.39 -22.21
C GLU A 552 -29.58 16.90 -22.69
N GLU A 553 -30.64 16.36 -22.10
CA GLU A 553 -32.02 16.73 -22.46
C GLU A 553 -32.30 18.19 -22.12
N ILE A 554 -32.77 18.94 -23.11
CA ILE A 554 -33.12 20.35 -22.93
C ILE A 554 -34.59 20.46 -22.54
N ASN A 555 -34.86 20.97 -21.35
CA ASN A 555 -36.23 21.21 -20.87
C ASN A 555 -36.83 22.47 -21.53
N LEU A 556 -37.86 22.26 -22.35
CA LEU A 556 -38.54 23.32 -23.10
C LEU A 556 -39.42 24.21 -22.22
N SER A 557 -39.86 23.74 -21.05
CA SER A 557 -40.76 24.51 -20.19
C SER A 557 -40.10 25.76 -19.57
N ASP A 558 -38.78 25.80 -19.49
CA ASP A 558 -38.00 26.91 -18.94
C ASP A 558 -37.62 27.96 -20.01
N ILE A 559 -37.90 27.67 -21.29
CA ILE A 559 -37.50 28.51 -22.43
C ILE A 559 -38.64 29.44 -22.81
N THR A 560 -38.43 30.75 -22.63
CA THR A 560 -39.44 31.80 -22.89
C THR A 560 -39.01 32.81 -23.96
N LYS A 561 -37.82 32.66 -24.52
CA LYS A 561 -37.26 33.48 -25.62
C LYS A 561 -36.22 32.69 -26.40
N SER A 562 -35.95 33.08 -27.64
CA SER A 562 -34.85 32.50 -28.43
C SER A 562 -33.51 32.78 -27.74
N GLN A 563 -32.71 31.74 -27.57
CA GLN A 563 -31.43 31.80 -26.87
C GLN A 563 -30.51 30.67 -27.31
N THR A 564 -29.23 30.85 -27.04
CA THR A 564 -28.20 29.81 -27.19
C THR A 564 -27.89 29.24 -25.82
N ILE A 565 -27.95 27.91 -25.68
CA ILE A 565 -27.67 27.21 -24.42
C ILE A 565 -26.46 26.30 -24.65
N GLU A 566 -25.50 26.31 -23.72
CA GLU A 566 -24.45 25.28 -23.72
C GLU A 566 -25.03 23.98 -23.17
N ALA A 567 -25.08 22.94 -24.01
CA ALA A 567 -25.54 21.61 -23.64
C ALA A 567 -24.35 20.65 -23.60
N LYS A 568 -24.26 19.82 -22.55
CA LYS A 568 -23.20 18.84 -22.43
C LYS A 568 -23.44 17.65 -23.37
N LEU A 569 -22.39 17.17 -24.04
CA LEU A 569 -22.45 15.95 -24.84
C LEU A 569 -22.46 14.73 -23.90
N ALA A 570 -23.37 13.80 -24.17
CA ALA A 570 -23.52 12.53 -23.49
C ALA A 570 -23.02 11.41 -24.42
N PRO A 571 -21.72 11.09 -24.41
CA PRO A 571 -21.20 9.96 -25.18
C PRO A 571 -21.80 8.64 -24.65
N PRO A 572 -22.05 7.64 -25.53
CA PRO A 572 -22.44 6.30 -25.10
C PRO A 572 -21.39 5.64 -24.19
N ASP A 573 -21.80 4.66 -23.39
CA ASP A 573 -20.92 3.95 -22.46
C ASP A 573 -19.67 3.39 -23.15
N GLY A 574 -18.49 3.70 -22.61
CA GLY A 574 -17.19 3.26 -23.15
C GLY A 574 -16.68 4.07 -24.35
N ALA A 575 -17.32 5.19 -24.68
CA ALA A 575 -16.89 6.12 -25.70
C ALA A 575 -16.48 7.48 -25.12
N THR A 576 -15.54 8.15 -25.77
CA THR A 576 -15.01 9.45 -25.34
C THR A 576 -14.99 10.46 -26.48
N ILE A 577 -15.10 11.75 -26.13
CA ILE A 577 -15.05 12.88 -27.05
C ILE A 577 -14.02 13.88 -26.48
N PRO A 578 -12.75 13.79 -26.88
CA PRO A 578 -11.69 14.60 -26.29
C PRO A 578 -11.71 16.08 -26.69
N GLU A 579 -12.29 16.41 -27.86
CA GLU A 579 -12.22 17.76 -28.42
C GLU A 579 -13.10 18.77 -27.67
N THR A 580 -14.33 18.37 -27.33
CA THR A 580 -15.29 19.23 -26.63
C THR A 580 -16.25 18.39 -25.80
N ASP A 581 -16.56 18.85 -24.59
CA ASP A 581 -17.55 18.25 -23.70
C ASP A 581 -18.92 18.93 -23.79
N THR A 582 -18.99 20.12 -24.39
CA THR A 582 -20.22 20.87 -24.61
C THR A 582 -20.39 21.29 -26.07
N VAL A 583 -21.63 21.56 -26.44
CA VAL A 583 -22.00 22.15 -27.72
C VAL A 583 -23.01 23.27 -27.48
N GLU A 584 -22.84 24.37 -28.19
CA GLU A 584 -23.83 25.45 -28.20
C GLU A 584 -25.06 24.99 -28.97
N VAL A 585 -26.24 25.03 -28.35
CA VAL A 585 -27.51 24.73 -29.00
C VAL A 585 -28.28 26.03 -29.18
N GLU A 586 -28.52 26.39 -30.44
CA GLU A 586 -29.34 27.53 -30.81
C GLU A 586 -30.81 27.11 -30.88
N ILE A 587 -31.64 27.78 -30.08
CA ILE A 587 -33.08 27.52 -29.98
C ILE A 587 -33.81 28.77 -30.42
N GLU A 588 -34.54 28.65 -31.52
CA GLU A 588 -35.38 29.72 -32.06
C GLU A 588 -36.85 29.43 -31.73
N LEU A 589 -37.50 30.38 -31.06
CA LEU A 589 -38.92 30.33 -30.76
C LEU A 589 -39.71 31.32 -31.62
N GLU A 590 -40.91 30.91 -32.02
CA GLU A 590 -41.96 31.78 -32.52
C GLU A 590 -43.00 31.97 -31.40
N GLN A 591 -43.50 33.19 -31.27
CA GLN A 591 -44.62 33.50 -30.39
C GLN A 591 -45.92 33.48 -31.20
N THR A 592 -47.02 33.11 -30.56
CA THR A 592 -48.37 33.27 -31.10
C THR A 592 -49.14 34.25 -30.23
N LYS A 593 -49.78 35.25 -30.86
CA LYS A 593 -50.57 36.27 -30.18
C LYS A 593 -51.91 36.45 -30.89
N THR A 594 -53.00 36.29 -30.14
CA THR A 594 -54.34 36.64 -30.60
C THR A 594 -54.54 38.15 -30.47
N ILE A 595 -54.88 38.79 -31.58
CA ILE A 595 -55.34 40.18 -31.62
C ILE A 595 -56.85 40.16 -31.75
N GLU A 596 -57.53 40.71 -30.76
CA GLU A 596 -58.98 40.88 -30.77
C GLU A 596 -59.37 42.18 -31.49
N ASP A 597 -60.60 42.23 -31.99
CA ASP A 597 -61.22 43.42 -32.60
C ASP A 597 -60.54 43.95 -33.88
N VAL A 598 -60.04 43.08 -34.76
CA VAL A 598 -59.53 43.51 -36.08
C VAL A 598 -60.72 43.82 -36.99
N ALA A 599 -60.80 45.07 -37.48
CA ALA A 599 -61.89 45.54 -38.32
C ALA A 599 -61.84 44.91 -39.72
N ILE A 600 -63.02 44.58 -40.25
CA ILE A 600 -63.21 44.04 -41.60
C ILE A 600 -63.70 45.19 -42.50
N ASP A 601 -62.84 45.62 -43.43
CA ASP A 601 -63.15 46.63 -44.43
C ASP A 601 -63.80 45.95 -45.65
N VAL A 602 -64.75 46.63 -46.30
CA VAL A 602 -65.39 46.17 -47.53
C VAL A 602 -64.87 47.00 -48.69
N ASP A 603 -64.28 46.33 -49.68
CA ASP A 603 -63.82 46.94 -50.92
C ASP A 603 -64.90 46.78 -52.02
N ASN A 604 -64.96 47.74 -52.95
CA ASN A 604 -65.81 47.71 -54.15
C ASN A 604 -67.35 47.63 -53.95
N LEU A 605 -67.89 48.20 -52.87
CA LEU A 605 -69.34 48.37 -52.69
C LEU A 605 -69.93 49.41 -53.66
N SER A 606 -71.06 49.13 -54.31
CA SER A 606 -71.68 50.04 -55.29
C SER A 606 -72.38 51.23 -54.63
N ASP A 607 -72.34 52.41 -55.26
CA ASP A 607 -72.95 53.64 -54.75
C ASP A 607 -74.48 53.49 -54.54
N GLY A 608 -74.91 53.49 -53.26
CA GLY A 608 -76.32 53.46 -52.86
C GLY A 608 -76.79 52.16 -52.19
N GLN A 609 -75.94 51.15 -52.04
CA GLN A 609 -76.24 49.90 -51.31
C GLN A 609 -75.95 50.05 -49.80
N GLU A 610 -76.84 49.55 -48.94
CA GLU A 610 -76.58 49.45 -47.48
C GLU A 610 -76.11 48.03 -47.14
N LEU A 611 -74.96 47.92 -46.46
CA LEU A 611 -74.36 46.64 -46.09
C LEU A 611 -74.45 46.40 -44.58
N SER A 612 -74.91 45.21 -44.19
CA SER A 612 -74.85 44.74 -42.79
C SER A 612 -74.13 43.39 -42.70
N PHE A 613 -73.23 43.25 -41.73
CA PHE A 613 -72.58 41.97 -41.45
C PHE A 613 -73.52 41.06 -40.66
N LEU A 614 -73.73 39.84 -41.14
CA LEU A 614 -74.49 38.79 -40.43
C LEU A 614 -73.57 37.95 -39.55
N THR A 615 -72.34 37.71 -39.98
CA THR A 615 -71.34 36.99 -39.18
C THR A 615 -69.93 37.44 -39.60
N PRO A 616 -69.17 38.13 -38.74
CA PRO A 616 -69.50 38.60 -37.38
C PRO A 616 -70.36 39.88 -37.37
N GLU A 617 -71.39 39.97 -36.52
CA GLU A 617 -72.36 41.10 -36.47
C GLU A 617 -71.68 42.47 -36.25
N ASP A 618 -70.56 42.49 -35.52
CA ASP A 618 -69.84 43.72 -35.16
C ASP A 618 -68.77 44.13 -36.19
N ALA A 619 -68.71 43.49 -37.37
CA ALA A 619 -67.71 43.75 -38.43
C ALA A 619 -66.25 43.65 -37.94
N LYS A 620 -66.02 42.88 -36.87
CA LYS A 620 -64.72 42.68 -36.23
C LYS A 620 -64.49 41.20 -36.01
N MET A 621 -63.25 40.77 -36.10
CA MET A 621 -62.89 39.38 -35.83
C MET A 621 -61.56 39.23 -35.11
N LYS A 622 -61.36 38.06 -34.50
CA LYS A 622 -60.09 37.69 -33.89
C LYS A 622 -59.13 37.18 -34.95
N VAL A 623 -57.86 37.49 -34.77
CA VAL A 623 -56.79 37.07 -35.66
C VAL A 623 -55.61 36.57 -34.83
N ASP A 624 -55.17 35.35 -35.10
CA ASP A 624 -53.97 34.78 -34.50
C ASP A 624 -52.76 35.11 -35.36
N VAL A 625 -51.75 35.71 -34.74
CA VAL A 625 -50.52 36.11 -35.40
C VAL A 625 -49.35 35.34 -34.80
N ALA A 626 -48.60 34.63 -35.65
CA ALA A 626 -47.42 33.87 -35.28
C ALA A 626 -46.15 34.44 -35.93
N GLY A 627 -45.06 34.54 -35.16
CA GLY A 627 -43.80 35.11 -35.62
C GLY A 627 -42.82 35.44 -34.49
N SER A 628 -41.72 36.13 -34.78
CA SER A 628 -40.72 36.46 -33.76
C SER A 628 -41.28 37.43 -32.71
N GLU A 629 -40.83 37.33 -31.44
CA GLU A 629 -41.25 38.21 -30.34
C GLU A 629 -41.07 39.70 -30.67
N LYS A 630 -39.98 40.04 -31.39
CA LYS A 630 -39.67 41.41 -31.83
C LYS A 630 -40.69 41.96 -32.83
N ASP A 631 -41.31 41.08 -33.60
CA ASP A 631 -42.26 41.45 -34.65
C ASP A 631 -43.67 41.51 -34.06
N ILE A 632 -44.06 40.52 -33.25
CA ILE A 632 -45.36 40.45 -32.58
C ILE A 632 -45.57 41.57 -31.55
N SER A 633 -44.54 41.95 -30.79
CA SER A 633 -44.64 43.05 -29.81
C SER A 633 -44.97 44.40 -30.46
N LYS A 634 -44.67 44.58 -31.76
CA LYS A 634 -44.93 45.80 -32.53
C LYS A 634 -46.26 45.78 -33.30
N LEU A 635 -46.99 44.67 -33.23
CA LEU A 635 -48.26 44.45 -33.93
C LEU A 635 -49.45 44.84 -33.05
N ASN A 636 -50.32 45.68 -33.63
CA ASN A 636 -51.61 46.09 -33.10
C ASN A 636 -52.68 45.91 -34.20
N ALA A 637 -53.96 45.96 -33.81
CA ALA A 637 -55.09 45.77 -34.72
C ALA A 637 -55.08 46.71 -35.95
N GLU A 638 -54.50 47.91 -35.82
CA GLU A 638 -54.43 48.91 -36.91
C GLU A 638 -53.47 48.53 -38.05
N LYS A 639 -52.52 47.62 -37.81
CA LYS A 639 -51.53 47.18 -38.80
C LYS A 639 -51.96 45.94 -39.59
N ILE A 640 -53.11 45.37 -39.25
CA ILE A 640 -53.69 44.21 -39.91
C ILE A 640 -55.00 44.70 -40.51
N LYS A 641 -55.13 44.62 -41.84
CA LYS A 641 -56.38 44.91 -42.52
C LYS A 641 -56.96 43.62 -43.06
N LEU A 642 -58.23 43.39 -42.76
CA LEU A 642 -59.00 42.31 -43.31
C LEU A 642 -59.96 42.94 -44.30
N THR A 643 -59.85 42.56 -45.57
CA THR A 643 -60.73 43.11 -46.62
C THR A 643 -61.58 42.02 -47.22
N VAL A 644 -62.81 42.37 -47.59
CA VAL A 644 -63.72 41.51 -48.33
C VAL A 644 -64.19 42.26 -49.56
N ASP A 645 -64.15 41.59 -50.71
CA ASP A 645 -64.47 42.21 -52.00
C ASP A 645 -65.96 41.99 -52.32
N ALA A 646 -66.71 43.09 -52.43
CA ALA A 646 -68.14 43.09 -52.73
C ALA A 646 -68.47 43.43 -54.20
N GLU A 647 -67.47 43.39 -55.09
CA GLU A 647 -67.66 43.74 -56.51
C GLU A 647 -68.77 42.92 -57.18
N GLY A 648 -69.79 43.62 -57.70
CA GLY A 648 -70.84 43.02 -58.54
C GLY A 648 -71.88 42.17 -57.81
N LEU A 649 -72.05 42.32 -56.50
CA LEU A 649 -73.06 41.60 -55.72
C LEU A 649 -74.45 42.26 -55.77
N ASP A 650 -75.48 41.46 -56.01
CA ASP A 650 -76.90 41.85 -55.97
C ASP A 650 -77.45 41.85 -54.52
N GLU A 651 -78.63 42.44 -54.29
CA GLU A 651 -79.34 42.40 -52.99
C GLU A 651 -79.52 40.95 -52.48
N GLY A 652 -79.15 40.69 -51.22
CA GLY A 652 -79.24 39.37 -50.59
C GLY A 652 -78.05 38.99 -49.69
N GLU A 653 -78.06 37.75 -49.18
CA GLU A 653 -77.00 37.20 -48.33
C GLU A 653 -75.86 36.60 -49.18
N HIS A 654 -74.63 37.03 -48.91
CA HIS A 654 -73.42 36.57 -49.62
C HIS A 654 -72.33 36.13 -48.65
N LYS A 655 -71.64 35.03 -48.99
CA LYS A 655 -70.46 34.54 -48.25
C LYS A 655 -69.19 34.90 -49.02
N LEU A 656 -68.35 35.73 -48.41
CA LEU A 656 -67.15 36.26 -49.04
C LEU A 656 -65.88 35.75 -48.35
N PRO A 657 -64.84 35.35 -49.10
CA PRO A 657 -63.54 35.03 -48.53
C PRO A 657 -62.84 36.30 -48.01
N ILE A 658 -62.12 36.17 -46.90
CA ILE A 658 -61.36 37.27 -46.33
C ILE A 658 -59.97 37.32 -46.98
N VAL A 659 -59.58 38.51 -47.46
CA VAL A 659 -58.23 38.80 -47.92
C VAL A 659 -57.48 39.52 -46.81
N ILE A 660 -56.30 39.03 -46.45
CA ILE A 660 -55.51 39.55 -45.35
C ILE A 660 -54.39 40.42 -45.93
N VAL A 661 -54.34 41.67 -45.49
CA VAL A 661 -53.26 42.61 -45.83
C VAL A 661 -52.52 42.97 -44.54
N GLY A 662 -51.28 42.48 -44.41
CA GLY A 662 -50.46 42.65 -43.22
C GLY A 662 -48.96 42.49 -43.50
N PRO A 663 -48.12 42.60 -42.46
CA PRO A 663 -46.67 42.45 -42.60
C PRO A 663 -46.28 41.04 -43.08
N GLU A 664 -45.35 40.95 -44.04
CA GLU A 664 -44.89 39.67 -44.60
C GLU A 664 -44.07 38.81 -43.61
N ASN A 665 -43.55 39.42 -42.55
CA ASN A 665 -42.70 38.75 -41.55
C ASN A 665 -43.47 38.07 -40.41
N VAL A 666 -44.80 38.00 -40.50
CA VAL A 666 -45.64 37.27 -39.54
C VAL A 666 -46.71 36.47 -40.27
N LYS A 667 -47.03 35.29 -39.74
CA LYS A 667 -48.12 34.46 -40.24
C LYS A 667 -49.41 34.88 -39.56
N ILE A 668 -50.40 35.30 -40.34
CA ILE A 668 -51.68 35.81 -39.85
C ILE A 668 -52.77 34.81 -40.21
N THR A 669 -53.49 34.33 -39.20
CA THR A 669 -54.58 33.35 -39.35
C THR A 669 -55.87 33.95 -38.78
N PRO A 670 -56.90 34.18 -39.61
CA PRO A 670 -58.17 34.73 -39.15
C PRO A 670 -59.01 33.65 -38.47
N GLU A 671 -59.86 34.04 -37.50
CA GLU A 671 -60.79 33.12 -36.82
C GLU A 671 -61.74 32.37 -37.77
N MET A 672 -62.07 33.00 -38.89
CA MET A 672 -62.91 32.45 -39.96
C MET A 672 -62.29 32.78 -41.32
N GLU A 673 -62.41 31.87 -42.28
CA GLU A 673 -61.90 32.11 -43.65
C GLU A 673 -62.89 32.90 -44.52
N GLN A 674 -64.16 32.98 -44.10
CA GLN A 674 -65.24 33.65 -44.83
C GLN A 674 -66.14 34.43 -43.87
N VAL A 675 -66.67 35.56 -44.34
CA VAL A 675 -67.70 36.35 -43.64
C VAL A 675 -69.01 36.29 -44.40
N THR A 676 -70.12 36.46 -43.68
CA THR A 676 -71.45 36.56 -44.30
C THR A 676 -71.96 37.99 -44.17
N ILE A 677 -72.28 38.59 -45.32
CA ILE A 677 -72.82 39.96 -45.42
C ILE A 677 -74.20 39.92 -46.06
N GLU A 678 -75.06 40.86 -45.69
CA GLU A 678 -76.35 41.11 -46.33
C GLU A 678 -76.30 42.49 -46.99
N ILE A 679 -76.61 42.55 -48.28
CA ILE A 679 -76.68 43.79 -49.07
C ILE A 679 -78.14 44.14 -49.29
N LYS A 680 -78.53 45.37 -48.92
CA LYS A 680 -79.90 45.92 -49.01
C LYS A 680 -80.04 47.04 -50.02
#